data_AF-A0A412IYG0-F1
#
_entry.id   AF-A0A412IYG0-F1
#
_cell.length_a   1.000
_cell.length_b   1.000
_cell.length_c   1.000
_cell.angle_alpha   90.00
_cell.angle_beta   90.00
_cell.angle_gamma   90.00
#
_symmetry.space_group_name_H-M   'P 1'
#
loop_
_entity.id
_entity.type
_entity.pdbx_description
1 polymer ?
#
loop_
_entity_poly.entity_id
_entity_poly.type
_entity_poly.pdbx_seq_one_letter_code
_entity_poly.pdbx_strand_id
1 'polypeptide(L)'
;MLRRKLYRDLWHYKGQFFTIFLMVFIGMLAFSGIHGYMDGMDESAKEYYKNANLQDLWITNTNISDSDLERLKSIDHVHDVNRALVLNSKLKGYKDVTLETNVLEENTISKMYVIKGEKYASNKKGLWFDSYLAEYLNIHVGDTLKLDVSGQTLKLKVKGLVNTPDHVYFVKDSTEIFPTHQNYGFIYMSADTFQDAMHVDVTYNKAYVDVDKTNNVSTVKKAIQKNFNFISVTDRDNSFSYAGYQAEVEEGQTYAPVFTGLFLMIAILSVMSTMNRFVRQQRVQIGTLKALGFKNRKIYIHYIEFGFMTSLVAAILGVLVGYFTIGQFFIDMEASYFEMPNIHTVLLPVVIQTAVLVVALISLVTYLSSRKILKETASEALRLEVPKVKKNSLDWSVKFNKCKLSTRWNIRDIARNKGRSIAACVGIIGCTMLLVCSFGLWDTIESYMDWEYKIINTYQYKISLNSDYTKEQYDHLTHLYGDATSKSVAIEFKNKGKTETRSMLVLDGKDKLNITDHDEKVMSIHSNGIYLTEKLAEKYGIQVGDKVTWHLAGDSSWHTSRVVGLNRDPQIQQFTMSEKYYEKLGYTYRADSIYTNKQPKKIDGVSKISSIESIQEGVESMLEAMKSMMVLLIVFAVLLGCVILYNLGVLSFTEKQYQFATLKVLGFKDKQIKEIFIKQNTWIMLVGMIIGLPLGYYMLSYIYTNALNETYDFPAVVEWISYVYAIIGTVLVSYVMNKLLARKIKTINMVSSLKANE
;
A
#
# COMPACT_ATOMS: atom_id res chain seq x y z
N MET A 1 18.39 45.25 -15.05
CA MET A 1 18.31 45.62 -13.61
C MET A 1 17.52 44.60 -12.79
N LEU A 2 16.22 44.37 -13.06
CA LEU A 2 15.36 43.47 -12.27
C LEU A 2 15.86 42.01 -12.21
N ARG A 3 16.32 41.41 -13.31
CA ARG A 3 16.93 40.07 -13.29
C ARG A 3 18.15 39.96 -12.36
N ARG A 4 19.05 40.95 -12.36
CA ARG A 4 20.19 40.98 -11.40
C ARG A 4 19.70 41.14 -9.95
N LYS A 5 18.64 41.93 -9.74
CA LYS A 5 17.99 42.06 -8.43
C LYS A 5 17.40 40.71 -7.98
N LEU A 6 16.82 39.91 -8.88
CA LEU A 6 16.23 38.61 -8.56
C LEU A 6 17.27 37.65 -7.96
N TYR A 7 18.41 37.47 -8.62
CA TYR A 7 19.50 36.62 -8.08
C TYR A 7 20.03 37.13 -6.74
N ARG A 8 20.16 38.45 -6.59
CA ARG A 8 20.55 39.05 -5.31
C ARG A 8 19.50 38.84 -4.22
N ASP A 9 18.21 38.91 -4.57
CA ASP A 9 17.10 38.67 -3.65
C ASP A 9 17.07 37.19 -3.21
N LEU A 10 17.27 36.24 -4.14
CA LEU A 10 17.39 34.81 -3.83
C LEU A 10 18.51 34.56 -2.81
N TRP A 11 19.65 35.26 -2.94
CA TRP A 11 20.78 35.12 -2.04
C TRP A 11 20.64 35.91 -0.73
N HIS A 12 19.94 37.04 -0.70
CA HIS A 12 19.73 37.80 0.54
C HIS A 12 18.61 37.20 1.39
N TYR A 13 17.57 36.65 0.76
CA TYR A 13 16.39 36.09 1.41
C TYR A 13 16.41 34.55 1.39
N LYS A 14 17.58 33.97 1.71
CA LYS A 14 17.80 32.50 1.68
C LYS A 14 16.82 31.73 2.54
N GLY A 15 16.38 32.30 3.67
CA GLY A 15 15.42 31.65 4.56
C GLY A 15 14.07 31.42 3.88
N GLN A 16 13.51 32.46 3.26
CA GLN A 16 12.26 32.37 2.51
C GLN A 16 12.39 31.47 1.29
N PHE A 17 13.51 31.59 0.55
CA PHE A 17 13.84 30.72 -0.57
C PHE A 17 13.85 29.26 -0.15
N PHE A 18 14.65 28.91 0.86
CA PHE A 18 14.83 27.53 1.31
C PHE A 18 13.54 26.93 1.84
N THR A 19 12.72 27.71 2.55
CA THR A 19 11.40 27.25 2.98
C THR A 19 10.48 26.92 1.81
N ILE A 20 10.34 27.82 0.84
CA ILE A 20 9.48 27.57 -0.33
C ILE A 20 10.01 26.37 -1.11
N PHE A 21 11.32 26.35 -1.35
CA PHE A 21 12.00 25.26 -2.04
C PHE A 21 11.70 23.93 -1.36
N LEU A 22 11.94 23.82 -0.04
CA LEU A 22 11.84 22.54 0.68
C LEU A 22 10.40 22.02 0.76
N MET A 23 9.40 22.91 0.86
CA MET A 23 7.99 22.50 0.86
C MET A 23 7.56 21.90 -0.48
N VAL A 24 7.96 22.54 -1.58
CA VAL A 24 7.63 22.07 -2.93
C VAL A 24 8.44 20.83 -3.26
N PHE A 25 9.71 20.82 -2.86
CA PHE A 25 10.63 19.71 -3.05
C PHE A 25 10.10 18.45 -2.35
N ILE A 26 9.75 18.51 -1.05
CA ILE A 26 9.24 17.35 -0.31
C ILE A 26 7.96 16.81 -0.94
N GLY A 27 7.03 17.69 -1.34
CA GLY A 27 5.80 17.25 -2.00
C GLY A 27 6.04 16.58 -3.35
N MET A 28 6.90 17.16 -4.18
CA MET A 28 7.25 16.56 -5.48
C MET A 28 8.11 15.30 -5.36
N LEU A 29 8.94 15.23 -4.32
CA LEU A 29 9.77 14.07 -4.00
C LEU A 29 8.92 12.88 -3.56
N ALA A 30 7.93 13.09 -2.69
CA ALA A 30 6.99 12.05 -2.31
C ALA A 30 6.14 11.61 -3.51
N PHE A 31 5.56 12.57 -4.25
CA PHE A 31 4.72 12.29 -5.41
C PHE A 31 5.46 11.52 -6.51
N SER A 32 6.63 12.00 -6.92
CA SER A 32 7.42 11.34 -7.97
C SER A 32 8.03 10.02 -7.51
N GLY A 33 8.28 9.87 -6.22
CA GLY A 33 8.76 8.60 -5.66
C GLY A 33 7.71 7.51 -5.74
N ILE A 34 6.50 7.81 -5.23
CA ILE A 34 5.39 6.85 -5.24
C ILE A 34 4.98 6.52 -6.68
N HIS A 35 4.82 7.51 -7.56
CA HIS A 35 4.53 7.26 -8.97
C HIS A 35 5.66 6.53 -9.70
N GLY A 36 6.92 6.87 -9.41
CA GLY A 36 8.06 6.22 -10.07
C GLY A 36 8.08 4.71 -9.85
N TYR A 37 7.71 4.30 -8.64
CA TYR A 37 7.52 2.90 -8.26
C TYR A 37 6.26 2.28 -8.89
N MET A 38 5.10 2.87 -8.64
CA MET A 38 3.79 2.32 -9.03
C MET A 38 3.64 2.24 -10.56
N ASP A 39 3.98 3.32 -11.27
CA ASP A 39 3.97 3.34 -12.74
C ASP A 39 5.03 2.36 -13.29
N GLY A 40 6.14 2.19 -12.55
CA GLY A 40 7.21 1.25 -12.87
C GLY A 40 6.76 -0.20 -12.82
N MET A 41 6.01 -0.58 -11.78
CA MET A 41 5.39 -1.90 -11.68
C MET A 41 4.42 -2.16 -12.84
N ASP A 42 3.45 -1.26 -13.05
CA ASP A 42 2.40 -1.40 -14.04
C ASP A 42 2.96 -1.54 -15.47
N GLU A 43 3.87 -0.65 -15.87
CA GLU A 43 4.47 -0.69 -17.21
C GLU A 43 5.39 -1.89 -17.39
N SER A 44 6.20 -2.24 -16.37
CA SER A 44 7.03 -3.43 -16.44
C SER A 44 6.16 -4.68 -16.60
N ALA A 45 4.99 -4.74 -15.95
CA ALA A 45 4.12 -5.91 -15.97
C ALA A 45 3.43 -6.07 -17.31
N LYS A 46 2.91 -4.96 -17.86
CA LYS A 46 2.38 -4.94 -19.23
C LYS A 46 3.42 -5.37 -20.25
N GLU A 47 4.65 -4.87 -20.15
CA GLU A 47 5.74 -5.26 -21.04
C GLU A 47 6.06 -6.76 -20.89
N TYR A 48 6.20 -7.24 -19.66
CA TYR A 48 6.54 -8.62 -19.39
C TYR A 48 5.45 -9.60 -19.86
N TYR A 49 4.20 -9.39 -19.48
CA TYR A 49 3.07 -10.24 -19.85
C TYR A 49 2.84 -10.27 -21.36
N LYS A 50 3.02 -9.12 -22.04
CA LYS A 50 2.91 -9.04 -23.49
C LYS A 50 4.05 -9.77 -24.20
N ASN A 51 5.30 -9.54 -23.77
CA ASN A 51 6.47 -10.16 -24.41
C ASN A 51 6.53 -11.67 -24.17
N ALA A 52 6.09 -12.12 -23.00
CA ALA A 52 6.06 -13.54 -22.63
C ALA A 52 4.78 -14.27 -23.09
N ASN A 53 3.81 -13.57 -23.67
CA ASN A 53 2.51 -14.11 -24.09
C ASN A 53 1.77 -14.84 -22.95
N LEU A 54 1.50 -14.14 -21.85
CA LEU A 54 0.74 -14.67 -20.71
C LEU A 54 -0.66 -15.13 -21.18
N GLN A 55 -1.09 -16.35 -20.82
CA GLN A 55 -2.42 -16.85 -21.16
C GLN A 55 -3.58 -15.97 -20.68
N ASP A 56 -4.71 -16.03 -21.36
CA ASP A 56 -5.96 -15.39 -20.96
C ASP A 56 -6.87 -16.34 -20.16
N LEU A 57 -6.84 -17.65 -20.47
CA LEU A 57 -7.63 -18.67 -19.78
C LEU A 57 -6.77 -19.86 -19.34
N TRP A 58 -7.12 -20.41 -18.17
CA TRP A 58 -6.60 -21.65 -17.63
C TRP A 58 -7.72 -22.68 -17.61
N ILE A 59 -7.43 -23.87 -18.11
CA ILE A 59 -8.34 -25.02 -18.08
C ILE A 59 -7.69 -26.07 -17.17
N THR A 60 -8.48 -26.62 -16.25
CA THR A 60 -8.08 -27.76 -15.42
C THR A 60 -8.97 -28.95 -15.71
N ASN A 61 -8.38 -30.12 -15.95
CA ASN A 61 -9.09 -31.38 -16.12
C ASN A 61 -8.24 -32.58 -15.64
N THR A 62 -8.83 -33.77 -15.56
CA THR A 62 -8.06 -35.00 -15.28
C THR A 62 -7.14 -35.39 -16.42
N ASN A 63 -7.58 -35.18 -17.66
CA ASN A 63 -6.80 -35.40 -18.88
C ASN A 63 -7.29 -34.47 -20.00
N ILE A 64 -6.38 -33.90 -20.77
CA ILE A 64 -6.67 -33.06 -21.95
C ILE A 64 -6.07 -33.76 -23.17
N SER A 65 -6.93 -34.47 -23.90
CA SER A 65 -6.53 -35.29 -25.04
C SER A 65 -6.15 -34.45 -26.26
N ASP A 66 -5.48 -35.06 -27.24
CA ASP A 66 -5.16 -34.39 -28.51
C ASP A 66 -6.41 -33.93 -29.25
N SER A 67 -7.50 -34.69 -29.10
CA SER A 67 -8.80 -34.29 -29.64
C SER A 67 -9.36 -33.04 -28.96
N ASP A 68 -9.13 -32.88 -27.65
CA ASP A 68 -9.54 -31.67 -26.93
C ASP A 68 -8.68 -30.48 -27.34
N LEU A 69 -7.37 -30.67 -27.54
CA LEU A 69 -6.47 -29.62 -28.02
C LEU A 69 -6.91 -29.08 -29.38
N GLU A 70 -7.15 -29.95 -30.36
CA GLU A 70 -7.58 -29.55 -31.70
C GLU A 70 -8.95 -28.85 -31.67
N ARG A 71 -9.87 -29.35 -30.85
CA ARG A 71 -11.18 -28.70 -30.67
C ARG A 71 -11.05 -27.34 -30.00
N LEU A 72 -10.17 -27.18 -29.01
CA LEU A 72 -9.89 -25.89 -28.38
C LEU A 72 -9.31 -24.87 -29.36
N LYS A 73 -8.33 -25.29 -30.18
CA LYS A 73 -7.75 -24.46 -31.26
C LYS A 73 -8.78 -24.07 -32.32
N SER A 74 -9.83 -24.87 -32.52
CA SER A 74 -10.89 -24.59 -33.50
C SER A 74 -11.97 -23.60 -33.02
N ILE A 75 -11.95 -23.19 -31.74
CA ILE A 75 -12.91 -22.22 -31.22
C ILE A 75 -12.59 -20.84 -31.82
N ASP A 76 -13.62 -20.14 -32.28
CA ASP A 76 -13.48 -18.78 -32.80
C ASP A 76 -12.82 -17.86 -31.76
N HIS A 77 -11.90 -17.00 -32.21
CA HIS A 77 -11.05 -16.12 -31.39
C HIS A 77 -9.94 -16.78 -30.56
N VAL A 78 -9.78 -18.10 -30.56
CA VAL A 78 -8.59 -18.75 -29.96
C VAL A 78 -7.40 -18.58 -30.90
N HIS A 79 -6.31 -18.01 -30.39
CA HIS A 79 -5.07 -17.80 -31.14
C HIS A 79 -4.11 -18.99 -30.98
N ASP A 80 -3.88 -19.45 -29.75
CA ASP A 80 -2.99 -20.59 -29.46
C ASP A 80 -3.45 -21.34 -28.20
N VAL A 81 -3.01 -22.60 -28.07
CA VAL A 81 -3.28 -23.47 -26.92
C VAL A 81 -2.06 -24.33 -26.60
N ASN A 82 -1.61 -24.30 -25.34
CA ASN A 82 -0.58 -25.20 -24.82
C ASN A 82 -1.17 -26.10 -23.73
N ARG A 83 -0.58 -27.28 -23.53
CA ARG A 83 -0.95 -28.23 -22.47
C ARG A 83 0.23 -28.51 -21.56
N ALA A 84 -0.07 -28.75 -20.29
CA ALA A 84 0.90 -29.05 -19.26
C ALA A 84 0.38 -30.11 -18.30
N LEU A 85 1.30 -30.93 -17.80
CA LEU A 85 1.07 -31.73 -16.60
C LEU A 85 1.70 -30.97 -15.43
N VAL A 86 0.87 -30.57 -14.49
CA VAL A 86 1.28 -29.88 -13.28
C VAL A 86 1.05 -30.77 -12.07
N LEU A 87 2.12 -31.02 -11.33
CA LEU A 87 2.11 -31.87 -10.14
C LEU A 87 3.13 -31.35 -9.12
N ASN A 88 3.00 -31.75 -7.85
CA ASN A 88 3.97 -31.39 -6.83
C ASN A 88 5.08 -32.45 -6.71
N SER A 89 6.32 -31.99 -6.61
CA SER A 89 7.49 -32.83 -6.31
C SER A 89 8.23 -32.33 -5.08
N LYS A 90 9.06 -33.21 -4.48
CA LYS A 90 9.92 -32.83 -3.35
C LYS A 90 11.38 -32.82 -3.76
N LEU A 91 12.10 -31.76 -3.40
CA LEU A 91 13.53 -31.67 -3.68
C LEU A 91 14.33 -32.45 -2.62
N LYS A 92 14.94 -33.56 -3.01
CA LYS A 92 15.74 -34.39 -2.08
C LYS A 92 17.09 -33.74 -1.78
N GLY A 93 17.49 -33.78 -0.51
CA GLY A 93 18.72 -33.17 -0.02
C GLY A 93 18.51 -31.79 0.59
N TYR A 94 17.30 -31.24 0.48
CA TYR A 94 16.89 -29.98 1.10
C TYR A 94 15.74 -30.24 2.07
N LYS A 95 15.67 -29.45 3.14
CA LYS A 95 14.68 -29.63 4.20
C LYS A 95 13.36 -28.97 3.76
N ASP A 96 12.31 -29.78 3.64
CA ASP A 96 10.93 -29.35 3.40
C ASP A 96 10.65 -28.50 2.13
N VAL A 97 11.51 -28.61 1.11
CA VAL A 97 11.33 -27.91 -0.18
C VAL A 97 10.36 -28.68 -1.09
N THR A 98 9.26 -28.03 -1.45
CA THR A 98 8.26 -28.54 -2.42
C THR A 98 8.34 -27.74 -3.72
N LEU A 99 8.17 -28.40 -4.86
CA LEU A 99 8.28 -27.77 -6.17
C LEU A 99 7.03 -28.06 -7.00
N GLU A 100 6.41 -27.01 -7.53
CA GLU A 100 5.43 -27.16 -8.61
C GLU A 100 6.17 -27.60 -9.88
N THR A 101 5.90 -28.82 -10.32
CA THR A 101 6.57 -29.46 -11.45
C THR A 101 5.69 -29.36 -12.67
N ASN A 102 6.12 -28.52 -13.60
CA ASN A 102 5.43 -28.20 -14.84
C ASN A 102 6.09 -28.95 -16.01
N VAL A 103 5.42 -30.00 -16.49
CA VAL A 103 5.84 -30.77 -17.67
C VAL A 103 5.12 -30.23 -18.89
N LEU A 104 5.86 -29.56 -19.77
CA LEU A 104 5.30 -28.86 -20.92
C LEU A 104 5.45 -29.67 -22.21
N GLU A 105 4.41 -29.64 -23.04
CA GLU A 105 4.46 -30.07 -24.44
C GLU A 105 5.21 -29.02 -25.28
N GLU A 106 4.76 -27.78 -25.19
CA GLU A 106 5.34 -26.60 -25.84
C GLU A 106 5.35 -25.41 -24.86
N ASN A 107 6.14 -24.38 -25.16
CA ASN A 107 6.20 -23.14 -24.39
C ASN A 107 6.04 -21.94 -25.33
N THR A 108 4.92 -21.88 -26.05
CA THR A 108 4.54 -20.73 -26.89
C THR A 108 3.69 -19.71 -26.13
N ILE A 109 3.02 -20.15 -25.06
CA ILE A 109 2.26 -19.36 -24.10
C ILE A 109 3.00 -19.39 -22.75
N SER A 110 2.99 -18.26 -22.02
CA SER A 110 3.82 -18.04 -20.82
C SER A 110 5.27 -18.45 -20.99
N LYS A 111 5.91 -17.83 -21.98
CA LYS A 111 7.30 -18.09 -22.34
C LYS A 111 8.21 -17.81 -21.15
N MET A 112 9.08 -18.78 -20.83
CA MET A 112 10.05 -18.63 -19.75
C MET A 112 11.03 -17.50 -20.04
N TYR A 113 11.20 -16.61 -19.07
CA TYR A 113 12.28 -15.64 -19.08
C TYR A 113 13.52 -16.26 -18.46
N VAL A 114 14.57 -16.44 -19.27
CA VAL A 114 15.83 -17.07 -18.81
C VAL A 114 16.72 -16.04 -18.17
N ILE A 115 16.93 -16.16 -16.85
CA ILE A 115 17.87 -15.34 -16.08
C ILE A 115 19.31 -15.77 -16.36
N LYS A 116 19.57 -17.09 -16.28
CA LYS A 116 20.88 -17.70 -16.55
C LYS A 116 20.71 -19.07 -17.21
N GLY A 117 21.64 -19.45 -18.10
CA GLY A 117 21.67 -20.77 -18.72
C GLY A 117 21.04 -20.83 -20.11
N GLU A 118 20.53 -21.99 -20.49
CA GLU A 118 20.01 -22.28 -21.83
C GLU A 118 18.53 -21.90 -21.98
N LYS A 119 18.10 -21.48 -23.18
CA LYS A 119 16.68 -21.34 -23.52
C LYS A 119 15.96 -22.68 -23.55
N TYR A 120 14.71 -22.69 -23.07
CA TYR A 120 13.80 -23.83 -23.15
C TYR A 120 13.53 -24.21 -24.60
N ALA A 121 13.47 -25.52 -24.85
CA ALA A 121 12.98 -26.11 -26.09
C ALA A 121 12.43 -27.50 -25.77
N SER A 122 11.30 -27.89 -26.36
CA SER A 122 10.62 -29.15 -26.04
C SER A 122 11.50 -30.39 -26.25
N ASN A 123 12.42 -30.35 -27.21
CA ASN A 123 13.34 -31.46 -27.49
C ASN A 123 14.59 -31.51 -26.59
N LYS A 124 14.78 -30.54 -25.70
CA LYS A 124 15.96 -30.48 -24.82
C LYS A 124 15.69 -31.18 -23.50
N LYS A 125 16.59 -32.11 -23.15
CA LYS A 125 16.55 -32.80 -21.87
C LYS A 125 17.18 -31.97 -20.76
N GLY A 126 16.44 -31.75 -19.68
CA GLY A 126 16.94 -31.07 -18.49
C GLY A 126 15.85 -30.37 -17.70
N LEU A 127 16.29 -29.57 -16.73
CA LEU A 127 15.43 -28.85 -15.80
C LEU A 127 15.64 -27.35 -15.91
N TRP A 128 14.56 -26.59 -16.01
CA TRP A 128 14.57 -25.14 -15.79
C TRP A 128 14.00 -24.88 -14.41
N PHE A 129 14.77 -24.19 -13.58
CA PHE A 129 14.50 -24.05 -12.15
C PHE A 129 14.21 -22.59 -11.81
N ASP A 130 13.27 -22.36 -10.90
CA ASP A 130 12.94 -21.06 -10.32
C ASP A 130 14.20 -20.29 -9.86
N SER A 131 14.39 -19.07 -10.37
CA SER A 131 15.60 -18.31 -10.10
C SER A 131 15.72 -17.79 -8.65
N TYR A 132 14.60 -17.46 -7.99
CA TYR A 132 14.57 -16.93 -6.63
C TYR A 132 14.86 -18.03 -5.62
N LEU A 133 14.18 -19.17 -5.76
CA LEU A 133 14.46 -20.33 -4.90
C LEU A 133 15.89 -20.86 -5.14
N ALA A 134 16.41 -20.80 -6.37
CA ALA A 134 17.79 -21.17 -6.64
C ALA A 134 18.81 -20.28 -5.91
N GLU A 135 18.55 -18.98 -5.81
CA GLU A 135 19.40 -18.05 -5.08
C GLU A 135 19.45 -18.39 -3.59
N TYR A 136 18.30 -18.64 -2.96
CA TYR A 136 18.22 -19.03 -1.56
C TYR A 136 18.89 -20.39 -1.28
N LEU A 137 18.64 -21.40 -2.13
CA LEU A 137 19.20 -22.75 -1.99
C LEU A 137 20.62 -22.89 -2.53
N ASN A 138 21.20 -21.80 -3.07
CA ASN A 138 22.52 -21.75 -3.69
C ASN A 138 22.71 -22.78 -4.83
N ILE A 139 21.66 -22.98 -5.65
CA ILE A 139 21.61 -23.89 -6.79
C ILE A 139 22.08 -23.15 -8.05
N HIS A 140 22.95 -23.77 -8.83
CA HIS A 140 23.53 -23.18 -10.03
C HIS A 140 23.18 -23.96 -11.30
N VAL A 141 23.27 -23.27 -12.44
CA VAL A 141 23.16 -23.93 -13.76
C VAL A 141 24.29 -24.96 -13.89
N GLY A 142 23.92 -26.19 -14.21
CA GLY A 142 24.83 -27.32 -14.29
C GLY A 142 24.73 -28.31 -13.12
N ASP A 143 24.11 -27.92 -12.02
CA ASP A 143 23.89 -28.81 -10.87
C ASP A 143 22.94 -29.95 -11.23
N THR A 144 23.08 -31.08 -10.55
CA THR A 144 22.18 -32.24 -10.72
C THR A 144 21.32 -32.38 -9.49
N LEU A 145 20.01 -32.17 -9.66
CA LEU A 145 19.04 -32.23 -8.59
C LEU A 145 18.34 -33.59 -8.56
N LYS A 146 17.93 -34.00 -7.36
CA LYS A 146 17.16 -35.22 -7.12
C LYS A 146 15.73 -34.83 -6.75
N LEU A 147 14.78 -35.16 -7.59
CA LEU A 147 13.36 -34.83 -7.40
C LEU A 147 12.60 -36.10 -7.03
N ASP A 148 11.78 -36.04 -5.99
CA ASP A 148 10.78 -37.05 -5.70
C ASP A 148 9.47 -36.70 -6.41
N VAL A 149 9.18 -37.39 -7.50
CA VAL A 149 7.96 -37.22 -8.30
C VAL A 149 7.13 -38.48 -8.12
N SER A 150 5.99 -38.37 -7.44
CA SER A 150 5.06 -39.48 -7.20
C SER A 150 5.72 -40.75 -6.62
N GLY A 151 6.72 -40.58 -5.75
CA GLY A 151 7.47 -41.69 -5.11
C GLY A 151 8.68 -42.17 -5.90
N GLN A 152 8.88 -41.72 -7.14
CA GLN A 152 10.06 -42.03 -7.95
C GLN A 152 11.10 -40.92 -7.84
N THR A 153 12.38 -41.30 -7.83
CA THR A 153 13.48 -40.32 -7.72
C THR A 153 14.08 -40.02 -9.09
N LEU A 154 13.81 -38.83 -9.62
CA LEU A 154 14.38 -38.34 -10.87
C LEU A 154 15.68 -37.60 -10.61
N LYS A 155 16.70 -37.85 -11.45
CA LYS A 155 17.98 -37.12 -11.44
C LYS A 155 18.08 -36.27 -12.68
N LEU A 156 17.90 -34.96 -12.53
CA LEU A 156 17.88 -34.03 -13.66
C LEU A 156 18.93 -32.94 -13.47
N LYS A 157 19.52 -32.51 -14.59
CA LYS A 157 20.51 -31.43 -14.61
C LYS A 157 19.83 -30.09 -14.85
N VAL A 158 20.17 -29.09 -14.04
CA VAL A 158 19.69 -27.71 -14.20
C VAL A 158 20.32 -27.12 -15.45
N LYS A 159 19.48 -26.75 -16.41
CA LYS A 159 19.83 -26.16 -17.71
C LYS A 159 19.67 -24.65 -17.74
N GLY A 160 18.73 -24.12 -16.97
CA GLY A 160 18.55 -22.68 -16.81
C GLY A 160 17.85 -22.33 -15.51
N LEU A 161 18.09 -21.11 -15.05
CA LEU A 161 17.32 -20.44 -14.01
C LEU A 161 16.34 -19.50 -14.70
N VAL A 162 15.06 -19.58 -14.35
CA VAL A 162 13.97 -18.93 -15.09
C VAL A 162 12.93 -18.30 -14.18
N ASN A 163 12.24 -17.30 -14.73
CA ASN A 163 10.98 -16.77 -14.20
C ASN A 163 9.89 -16.99 -15.25
N THR A 164 8.63 -17.07 -14.83
CA THR A 164 7.49 -17.15 -15.77
C THR A 164 6.43 -16.11 -15.44
N PRO A 165 5.71 -15.58 -16.44
CA PRO A 165 4.74 -14.50 -16.24
C PRO A 165 3.51 -14.92 -15.43
N ASP A 166 3.23 -16.22 -15.31
CA ASP A 166 2.13 -16.77 -14.53
C ASP A 166 2.52 -17.16 -13.09
N HIS A 167 3.77 -16.90 -12.69
CA HIS A 167 4.33 -17.17 -11.36
C HIS A 167 5.00 -15.92 -10.74
N VAL A 168 4.59 -14.71 -11.14
CA VAL A 168 5.15 -13.45 -10.59
C VAL A 168 4.87 -13.31 -9.09
N TYR A 169 3.65 -13.64 -8.66
CA TYR A 169 3.29 -13.78 -7.26
C TYR A 169 2.96 -15.25 -6.99
N PHE A 170 3.90 -16.00 -6.41
CA PHE A 170 3.79 -17.45 -6.27
C PHE A 170 3.86 -17.90 -4.81
N VAL A 171 2.73 -18.40 -4.32
CA VAL A 171 2.58 -18.95 -2.97
C VAL A 171 2.20 -20.42 -3.05
N LYS A 172 2.49 -21.16 -1.98
CA LYS A 172 2.22 -22.60 -1.93
C LYS A 172 0.75 -22.96 -2.03
N ASP A 173 -0.09 -22.19 -1.35
CA ASP A 173 -1.53 -22.29 -1.39
C ASP A 173 -2.15 -21.05 -0.74
N SER A 174 -3.48 -20.97 -0.72
CA SER A 174 -4.25 -19.85 -0.20
C SER A 174 -4.06 -19.55 1.29
N THR A 175 -3.30 -20.36 2.04
CA THR A 175 -2.97 -20.08 3.44
C THR A 175 -1.73 -19.20 3.59
N GLU A 176 -0.86 -19.14 2.58
CA GLU A 176 0.30 -18.27 2.54
C GLU A 176 -0.08 -16.95 1.85
N ILE A 177 0.20 -15.83 2.52
CA ILE A 177 -0.17 -14.51 2.02
C ILE A 177 0.87 -14.05 1.00
N PHE A 178 2.17 -14.24 1.27
CA PHE A 178 3.29 -13.76 0.45
C PHE A 178 4.25 -14.89 0.03
N PRO A 179 4.90 -14.78 -1.13
CA PRO A 179 5.99 -15.67 -1.53
C PRO A 179 7.17 -15.56 -0.56
N THR A 180 7.65 -16.70 -0.04
CA THR A 180 8.82 -16.71 0.84
C THR A 180 10.13 -16.96 0.10
N HIS A 181 10.08 -17.57 -1.09
CA HIS A 181 11.26 -17.97 -1.89
C HIS A 181 12.21 -18.95 -1.18
N GLN A 182 11.75 -19.63 -0.12
CA GLN A 182 12.61 -20.47 0.73
C GLN A 182 12.33 -21.97 0.62
N ASN A 183 11.06 -22.35 0.61
CA ASN A 183 10.62 -23.75 0.75
C ASN A 183 9.60 -24.18 -0.33
N TYR A 184 9.24 -23.27 -1.23
CA TYR A 184 8.34 -23.48 -2.33
C TYR A 184 8.83 -22.72 -3.56
N GLY A 185 8.67 -23.32 -4.73
CA GLY A 185 9.08 -22.75 -6.01
C GLY A 185 8.61 -23.65 -7.14
N PHE A 186 9.03 -23.37 -8.37
CA PHE A 186 8.60 -24.13 -9.53
C PHE A 186 9.76 -24.65 -10.36
N ILE A 187 9.49 -25.70 -11.13
CA ILE A 187 10.41 -26.26 -12.10
C ILE A 187 9.67 -26.61 -13.39
N TYR A 188 10.39 -26.49 -14.49
CA TYR A 188 9.90 -26.85 -15.81
C TYR A 188 10.78 -27.93 -16.45
N MET A 189 10.14 -28.87 -17.14
CA MET A 189 10.80 -29.85 -18.00
C MET A 189 9.93 -30.16 -19.22
N SER A 190 10.52 -30.74 -20.26
CA SER A 190 9.76 -31.17 -21.42
C SER A 190 9.05 -32.50 -21.19
N ALA A 191 7.95 -32.73 -21.93
CA ALA A 191 7.26 -34.01 -21.98
C ALA A 191 8.22 -35.17 -22.28
N ASP A 192 9.12 -35.01 -23.26
CA ASP A 192 10.17 -35.99 -23.59
C ASP A 192 11.05 -36.33 -22.38
N THR A 193 11.48 -35.32 -21.61
CA THR A 193 12.30 -35.51 -20.41
C THR A 193 11.55 -36.32 -19.36
N PHE A 194 10.27 -36.04 -19.17
CA PHE A 194 9.43 -36.73 -18.20
C PHE A 194 9.17 -38.18 -18.61
N GLN A 195 8.82 -38.41 -19.88
CA GLN A 195 8.59 -39.76 -20.43
C GLN A 195 9.83 -40.64 -20.30
N ASP A 196 11.00 -40.11 -20.65
CA ASP A 196 12.27 -40.84 -20.52
C ASP A 196 12.60 -41.18 -19.07
N ALA A 197 12.28 -40.29 -18.13
CA ALA A 197 12.67 -40.40 -16.74
C ALA A 197 11.70 -41.28 -15.92
N MET A 198 10.39 -41.25 -16.25
CA MET A 198 9.34 -42.00 -15.55
C MET A 198 8.92 -43.29 -16.27
N HIS A 199 9.26 -43.43 -17.57
CA HIS A 199 8.79 -44.51 -18.45
C HIS A 199 7.26 -44.59 -18.56
N VAL A 200 6.58 -43.44 -18.55
CA VAL A 200 5.12 -43.33 -18.67
C VAL A 200 4.77 -42.16 -19.60
N ASP A 201 3.71 -42.31 -20.39
CA ASP A 201 3.16 -41.24 -21.20
C ASP A 201 2.64 -40.08 -20.33
N VAL A 202 2.78 -38.86 -20.83
CA VAL A 202 2.36 -37.66 -20.10
C VAL A 202 0.85 -37.50 -20.24
N THR A 203 0.17 -37.43 -19.10
CA THR A 203 -1.26 -37.08 -19.04
C THR A 203 -1.38 -35.60 -18.67
N TYR A 204 -1.85 -34.76 -19.59
CA TYR A 204 -1.94 -33.32 -19.36
C TYR A 204 -3.19 -32.97 -18.54
N ASN A 205 -3.01 -32.30 -17.41
CA ASN A 205 -4.10 -31.90 -16.52
C ASN A 205 -4.42 -30.39 -16.55
N LYS A 206 -3.56 -29.58 -17.20
CA LYS A 206 -3.79 -28.17 -17.46
C LYS A 206 -3.68 -27.84 -18.96
N ALA A 207 -4.46 -26.87 -19.40
CA ALA A 207 -4.26 -26.20 -20.68
C ALA A 207 -4.32 -24.68 -20.51
N TYR A 208 -3.48 -24.00 -21.28
CA TYR A 208 -3.35 -22.54 -21.31
C TYR A 208 -3.83 -22.06 -22.67
N VAL A 209 -4.76 -21.11 -22.68
CA VAL A 209 -5.38 -20.60 -23.91
C VAL A 209 -5.06 -19.11 -24.07
N ASP A 210 -4.56 -18.76 -25.25
CA ASP A 210 -4.30 -17.40 -25.71
C ASP A 210 -5.44 -16.97 -26.66
N VAL A 211 -6.03 -15.81 -26.39
CA VAL A 211 -7.18 -15.28 -27.13
C VAL A 211 -6.72 -14.08 -27.96
N ASP A 212 -7.19 -13.98 -29.21
CA ASP A 212 -6.77 -12.93 -30.15
C ASP A 212 -6.88 -11.50 -29.60
N LYS A 213 -7.91 -11.23 -28.78
CA LYS A 213 -8.21 -9.96 -28.12
C LYS A 213 -8.83 -10.20 -26.75
N THR A 214 -8.41 -9.39 -25.78
CA THR A 214 -8.90 -9.44 -24.39
C THR A 214 -10.43 -9.32 -24.27
N ASN A 215 -11.10 -8.58 -25.16
CA ASN A 215 -12.57 -8.46 -25.17
C ASN A 215 -13.30 -9.77 -25.50
N ASN A 216 -12.64 -10.72 -26.16
CA ASN A 216 -13.21 -11.99 -26.58
C ASN A 216 -13.11 -13.07 -25.50
N VAL A 217 -12.31 -12.86 -24.44
CA VAL A 217 -12.05 -13.83 -23.36
C VAL A 217 -13.35 -14.37 -22.75
N SER A 218 -14.30 -13.49 -22.47
CA SER A 218 -15.59 -13.89 -21.90
C SER A 218 -16.45 -14.75 -22.84
N THR A 219 -16.33 -14.53 -24.15
CA THR A 219 -17.03 -15.29 -25.19
C THR A 219 -16.41 -16.66 -25.37
N VAL A 220 -15.08 -16.72 -25.44
CA VAL A 220 -14.30 -17.97 -25.54
C VAL A 220 -14.52 -18.83 -24.30
N LYS A 221 -14.45 -18.25 -23.09
CA LYS A 221 -14.72 -18.95 -21.83
C LYS A 221 -16.08 -19.65 -21.84
N LYS A 222 -17.14 -18.94 -22.27
CA LYS A 222 -18.49 -19.52 -22.38
C LYS A 222 -18.57 -20.61 -23.43
N ALA A 223 -17.89 -20.45 -24.57
CA ALA A 223 -17.85 -21.48 -25.61
C ALA A 223 -17.18 -22.76 -25.09
N ILE A 224 -16.08 -22.64 -24.34
CA ILE A 224 -15.39 -23.77 -23.71
C ILE A 224 -16.31 -24.45 -22.69
N GLN A 225 -16.90 -23.69 -21.76
CA GLN A 225 -17.80 -24.22 -20.74
C GLN A 225 -19.05 -24.92 -21.31
N LYS A 226 -19.50 -24.53 -22.50
CA LYS A 226 -20.65 -25.15 -23.18
C LYS A 226 -20.28 -26.43 -23.95
N ASN A 227 -19.10 -26.45 -24.57
CA ASN A 227 -18.72 -27.49 -25.52
C ASN A 227 -17.87 -28.62 -24.89
N PHE A 228 -17.39 -28.41 -23.66
CA PHE A 228 -16.50 -29.33 -22.96
C PHE A 228 -16.94 -29.52 -21.51
N ASN A 229 -16.70 -30.72 -20.99
CA ASN A 229 -16.92 -31.05 -19.58
C ASN A 229 -15.58 -30.99 -18.83
N PHE A 230 -14.97 -29.80 -18.77
CA PHE A 230 -13.77 -29.58 -17.96
C PHE A 230 -14.13 -29.28 -16.51
N ILE A 231 -13.24 -29.62 -15.58
CA ILE A 231 -13.45 -29.38 -14.14
C ILE A 231 -13.52 -27.87 -13.85
N SER A 232 -12.64 -27.08 -14.47
CA SER A 232 -12.61 -25.63 -14.25
C SER A 232 -12.05 -24.90 -15.47
N VAL A 233 -12.59 -23.70 -15.71
CA VAL A 233 -12.10 -22.73 -16.69
C VAL A 233 -12.04 -21.37 -16.00
N THR A 234 -10.84 -20.89 -15.70
CA THR A 234 -10.60 -19.60 -15.05
C THR A 234 -9.96 -18.63 -16.03
N ASP A 235 -10.18 -17.34 -15.79
CA ASP A 235 -9.57 -16.24 -16.55
C ASP A 235 -8.41 -15.62 -15.76
N ARG A 236 -7.67 -14.74 -16.44
CA ARG A 236 -6.50 -14.05 -15.88
C ARG A 236 -6.81 -13.25 -14.62
N ASP A 237 -7.95 -12.59 -14.55
CA ASP A 237 -8.34 -11.78 -13.40
C ASP A 237 -8.61 -12.63 -12.13
N ASN A 238 -8.88 -13.94 -12.30
CA ASN A 238 -9.02 -14.90 -11.22
C ASN A 238 -7.73 -15.72 -10.96
N SER A 239 -6.64 -15.46 -11.68
CA SER A 239 -5.34 -16.09 -11.40
C SER A 239 -4.71 -15.44 -10.17
N PHE A 240 -4.31 -16.24 -9.18
CA PHE A 240 -3.69 -15.75 -7.95
C PHE A 240 -2.46 -14.87 -8.24
N SER A 241 -1.63 -15.30 -9.20
CA SER A 241 -0.39 -14.60 -9.51
C SER A 241 -0.62 -13.22 -10.14
N TYR A 242 -1.50 -13.17 -11.14
CA TYR A 242 -1.83 -11.92 -11.82
C TYR A 242 -2.66 -10.98 -10.94
N ALA A 243 -3.68 -11.51 -10.26
CA ALA A 243 -4.54 -10.73 -9.38
C ALA A 243 -3.77 -10.18 -8.17
N GLY A 244 -2.83 -10.94 -7.61
CA GLY A 244 -1.96 -10.49 -6.52
C GLY A 244 -1.09 -9.30 -6.94
N TYR A 245 -0.41 -9.41 -8.09
CA TYR A 245 0.40 -8.30 -8.60
C TYR A 245 -0.44 -7.07 -8.97
N GLN A 246 -1.58 -7.28 -9.63
CA GLN A 246 -2.45 -6.20 -10.05
C GLN A 246 -3.09 -5.49 -8.85
N ALA A 247 -3.40 -6.22 -7.78
CA ALA A 247 -3.89 -5.65 -6.53
C ALA A 247 -2.87 -4.66 -5.93
N GLU A 248 -1.59 -5.01 -5.89
CA GLU A 248 -0.53 -4.10 -5.38
C GLU A 248 -0.44 -2.81 -6.21
N VAL A 249 -0.54 -2.92 -7.54
CA VAL A 249 -0.56 -1.76 -8.44
C VAL A 249 -1.77 -0.85 -8.16
N GLU A 250 -2.95 -1.43 -7.96
CA GLU A 250 -4.20 -0.70 -7.66
C GLU A 250 -4.20 -0.07 -6.26
N GLU A 251 -3.62 -0.74 -5.28
CA GLU A 251 -3.42 -0.22 -3.93
C GLU A 251 -2.58 1.07 -3.97
N GLY A 252 -1.46 1.03 -4.70
CA GLY A 252 -0.61 2.19 -4.99
C GLY A 252 -1.39 3.39 -5.54
N GLN A 253 -2.29 3.14 -6.51
CA GLN A 253 -3.11 4.18 -7.13
C GLN A 253 -4.10 4.83 -6.15
N THR A 254 -4.48 4.12 -5.10
CA THR A 254 -5.47 4.58 -4.12
C THR A 254 -4.87 5.51 -3.08
N TYR A 255 -3.70 5.20 -2.52
CA TYR A 255 -3.09 6.05 -1.48
C TYR A 255 -2.16 7.16 -2.02
N ALA A 256 -1.60 7.02 -3.23
CA ALA A 256 -0.72 8.04 -3.82
C ALA A 256 -1.38 9.45 -3.92
N PRO A 257 -2.65 9.59 -4.35
CA PRO A 257 -3.34 10.88 -4.40
C PRO A 257 -3.55 11.50 -3.01
N VAL A 258 -3.76 10.68 -1.97
CA VAL A 258 -3.99 11.14 -0.59
C VAL A 258 -2.74 11.85 -0.06
N PHE A 259 -1.57 11.21 -0.14
CA PHE A 259 -0.31 11.80 0.29
C PHE A 259 0.05 13.03 -0.55
N THR A 260 -0.15 12.96 -1.86
CA THR A 260 0.12 14.07 -2.78
C THR A 260 -0.73 15.29 -2.51
N GLY A 261 -2.04 15.09 -2.29
CA GLY A 261 -2.98 16.14 -1.94
C GLY A 261 -2.59 16.83 -0.62
N LEU A 262 -2.19 16.04 0.38
CA LEU A 262 -1.71 16.56 1.66
C LEU A 262 -0.47 17.45 1.49
N PHE A 263 0.58 16.96 0.81
CA PHE A 263 1.80 17.74 0.63
C PHE A 263 1.59 18.99 -0.24
N LEU A 264 0.76 18.90 -1.28
CA LEU A 264 0.42 20.04 -2.14
C LEU A 264 -0.34 21.12 -1.36
N MET A 265 -1.33 20.73 -0.56
CA MET A 265 -2.09 21.65 0.28
C MET A 265 -1.16 22.42 1.24
N ILE A 266 -0.23 21.72 1.89
CA ILE A 266 0.74 22.32 2.81
C ILE A 266 1.68 23.26 2.06
N ALA A 267 2.18 22.86 0.90
CA ALA A 267 3.06 23.68 0.08
C ALA A 267 2.37 24.99 -0.33
N ILE A 268 1.12 24.94 -0.80
CA ILE A 268 0.33 26.11 -1.19
C ILE A 268 0.17 27.10 -0.02
N LEU A 269 -0.26 26.61 1.15
CA LEU A 269 -0.47 27.46 2.33
C LEU A 269 0.84 28.07 2.84
N SER A 270 1.92 27.29 2.83
CA SER A 270 3.25 27.75 3.23
C SER A 270 3.80 28.81 2.28
N VAL A 271 3.70 28.61 0.97
CA VAL A 271 4.11 29.61 -0.04
C VAL A 271 3.30 30.89 0.09
N MET A 272 1.98 30.78 0.24
CA MET A 272 1.09 31.93 0.41
C MET A 272 1.56 32.82 1.57
N SER A 273 1.85 32.22 2.73
CA SER A 273 2.31 32.96 3.91
C SER A 273 3.69 33.59 3.70
N THR A 274 4.62 32.84 3.08
CA THR A 274 6.01 33.24 2.89
C THR A 274 6.14 34.35 1.85
N MET A 275 5.37 34.28 0.77
CA MET A 275 5.37 35.28 -0.30
C MET A 275 4.77 36.60 0.12
N ASN A 276 3.65 36.57 0.84
CA ASN A 276 3.05 37.77 1.39
C ASN A 276 4.07 38.51 2.28
N ARG A 277 4.81 37.77 3.10
CA ARG A 277 5.90 38.33 3.93
C ARG A 277 7.06 38.88 3.09
N PHE A 278 7.55 38.14 2.10
CA PHE A 278 8.66 38.57 1.26
C PHE A 278 8.35 39.90 0.56
N VAL A 279 7.15 40.02 -0.05
CA VAL A 279 6.71 41.25 -0.72
C VAL A 279 6.53 42.40 0.27
N ARG A 280 6.00 42.14 1.48
CA ARG A 280 5.92 43.15 2.55
C ARG A 280 7.28 43.68 2.96
N GLN A 281 8.28 42.81 3.13
CA GLN A 281 9.64 43.24 3.50
C GLN A 281 10.31 44.12 2.44
N GLN A 282 9.88 44.02 1.18
CA GLN A 282 10.37 44.84 0.08
C GLN A 282 9.42 45.98 -0.30
N ARG A 283 8.40 46.29 0.52
CA ARG A 283 7.39 47.32 0.23
C ARG A 283 8.00 48.69 -0.12
N VAL A 284 9.00 49.15 0.63
CA VAL A 284 9.71 50.41 0.35
C VAL A 284 10.49 50.35 -0.98
N GLN A 285 11.11 49.20 -1.28
CA GLN A 285 11.80 49.00 -2.56
C GLN A 285 10.81 49.02 -3.74
N ILE A 286 9.62 48.44 -3.57
CA ILE A 286 8.53 48.48 -4.55
C ILE A 286 8.10 49.94 -4.78
N GLY A 287 7.90 50.72 -3.72
CA GLY A 287 7.57 52.15 -3.80
C GLY A 287 8.65 52.95 -4.54
N THR A 288 9.91 52.68 -4.24
CA THR A 288 11.06 53.33 -4.91
C THR A 288 11.10 53.00 -6.40
N LEU A 289 10.89 51.73 -6.79
CA LEU A 289 10.83 51.34 -8.20
C LEU A 289 9.68 52.04 -8.94
N LYS A 290 8.51 52.16 -8.30
CA LYS A 290 7.37 52.90 -8.88
C LYS A 290 7.67 54.39 -9.02
N ALA A 291 8.31 55.00 -8.02
CA ALA A 291 8.74 56.41 -8.07
C ALA A 291 9.76 56.67 -9.18
N LEU A 292 10.65 55.70 -9.45
CA LEU A 292 11.60 55.73 -10.56
C LEU A 292 10.95 55.45 -11.94
N GLY A 293 9.62 55.33 -12.03
CA GLY A 293 8.90 55.18 -13.29
C GLY A 293 8.75 53.74 -13.81
N PHE A 294 9.08 52.71 -13.01
CA PHE A 294 8.84 51.33 -13.44
C PHE A 294 7.34 51.03 -13.56
N LYS A 295 6.93 50.55 -14.74
CA LYS A 295 5.55 50.07 -14.96
C LYS A 295 5.19 48.97 -13.97
N ASN A 296 4.00 49.07 -13.36
CA ASN A 296 3.47 48.08 -12.42
C ASN A 296 3.63 46.64 -12.93
N ARG A 297 3.31 46.36 -14.20
CA ARG A 297 3.46 45.01 -14.80
C ARG A 297 4.87 44.44 -14.66
N LYS A 298 5.93 45.24 -14.85
CA LYS A 298 7.32 44.78 -14.70
C LYS A 298 7.64 44.42 -13.24
N ILE A 299 7.07 45.16 -12.29
CA ILE A 299 7.21 44.89 -10.86
C ILE A 299 6.44 43.60 -10.50
N TYR A 300 5.20 43.44 -10.95
CA TYR A 300 4.44 42.21 -10.75
C TYR A 300 5.20 40.97 -11.21
N ILE A 301 5.70 41.00 -12.45
CA ILE A 301 6.45 39.89 -13.03
C ILE A 301 7.70 39.57 -12.19
N HIS A 302 8.46 40.58 -11.76
CA HIS A 302 9.67 40.37 -10.93
C HIS A 302 9.40 39.57 -9.64
N TYR A 303 8.29 39.84 -8.94
CA TYR A 303 7.96 39.12 -7.70
C TYR A 303 7.34 37.75 -7.96
N ILE A 304 6.61 37.57 -9.06
CA ILE A 304 6.10 36.25 -9.48
C ILE A 304 7.25 35.36 -9.95
N GLU A 305 8.22 35.91 -10.68
CA GLU A 305 9.43 35.22 -11.14
C GLU A 305 10.21 34.59 -9.98
N PHE A 306 10.23 35.24 -8.80
CA PHE A 306 10.83 34.67 -7.60
C PHE A 306 10.16 33.35 -7.21
N GLY A 307 8.82 33.32 -7.13
CA GLY A 307 8.07 32.11 -6.80
C GLY A 307 8.22 31.02 -7.85
N PHE A 308 8.07 31.41 -9.11
CA PHE A 308 8.23 30.52 -10.25
C PHE A 308 9.61 29.86 -10.29
N MET A 309 10.70 30.61 -10.13
CA MET A 309 12.06 30.05 -10.11
C MET A 309 12.28 29.12 -8.91
N THR A 310 11.77 29.50 -7.73
CA THR A 310 11.90 28.64 -6.53
C THR A 310 11.16 27.31 -6.69
N SER A 311 9.93 27.34 -7.20
CA SER A 311 9.13 26.13 -7.39
C SER A 311 9.61 25.30 -8.56
N LEU A 312 10.12 25.92 -9.64
CA LEU A 312 10.68 25.22 -10.78
C LEU A 312 11.89 24.38 -10.37
N VAL A 313 12.86 24.97 -9.66
CA VAL A 313 14.05 24.24 -9.20
C VAL A 313 13.66 23.16 -8.20
N ALA A 314 12.73 23.45 -7.29
CA ALA A 314 12.22 22.48 -6.32
C ALA A 314 11.49 21.31 -6.98
N ALA A 315 10.69 21.58 -8.01
CA ALA A 315 9.95 20.55 -8.72
C ALA A 315 10.88 19.66 -9.56
N ILE A 316 11.85 20.24 -10.27
CA ILE A 316 12.85 19.46 -11.03
C ILE A 316 13.64 18.55 -10.09
N LEU A 317 14.20 19.11 -9.01
CA LEU A 317 14.97 18.32 -8.06
C LEU A 317 14.10 17.32 -7.29
N GLY A 318 12.87 17.69 -6.94
CA GLY A 318 11.92 16.82 -6.27
C GLY A 318 11.57 15.61 -7.13
N VAL A 319 11.27 15.83 -8.41
CA VAL A 319 11.01 14.75 -9.37
C VAL A 319 12.23 13.84 -9.53
N LEU A 320 13.41 14.40 -9.78
CA LEU A 320 14.63 13.60 -9.98
C LEU A 320 15.01 12.81 -8.73
N VAL A 321 15.05 13.47 -7.56
CA VAL A 321 15.43 12.79 -6.32
C VAL A 321 14.35 11.78 -5.93
N GLY A 322 13.06 12.13 -6.01
CA GLY A 322 11.96 11.22 -5.71
C GLY A 322 12.03 9.94 -6.55
N TYR A 323 12.19 10.10 -7.86
CA TYR A 323 12.36 8.99 -8.80
C TYR A 323 13.54 8.07 -8.42
N PHE A 324 14.74 8.62 -8.23
CA PHE A 324 15.94 7.81 -7.97
C PHE A 324 16.06 7.27 -6.54
N THR A 325 15.47 7.91 -5.54
CA THR A 325 15.60 7.48 -4.14
C THR A 325 14.38 6.70 -3.68
N ILE A 326 13.19 7.29 -3.76
CA ILE A 326 11.98 6.68 -3.20
C ILE A 326 11.42 5.65 -4.16
N GLY A 327 11.35 5.98 -5.45
CA GLY A 327 10.91 5.02 -6.46
C GLY A 327 11.78 3.77 -6.42
N GLN A 328 13.10 3.92 -6.43
CA GLN A 328 14.01 2.77 -6.36
C GLN A 328 13.87 1.99 -5.05
N PHE A 329 13.75 2.68 -3.91
CA PHE A 329 13.57 2.02 -2.62
C PHE A 329 12.32 1.12 -2.59
N PHE A 330 11.19 1.58 -3.13
CA PHE A 330 9.97 0.77 -3.21
C PHE A 330 10.10 -0.36 -4.25
N ILE A 331 10.74 -0.11 -5.39
CA ILE A 331 10.99 -1.17 -6.38
C ILE A 331 11.89 -2.27 -5.80
N ASP A 332 12.94 -1.92 -5.06
CA ASP A 332 13.83 -2.90 -4.43
C ASP A 332 13.08 -3.70 -3.35
N MET A 333 12.17 -3.05 -2.62
CA MET A 333 11.29 -3.70 -1.65
C MET A 333 10.33 -4.68 -2.35
N GLU A 334 9.63 -4.27 -3.40
CA GLU A 334 8.69 -5.14 -4.13
C GLU A 334 9.39 -6.26 -4.91
N ALA A 335 10.58 -6.02 -5.44
CA ALA A 335 11.39 -7.03 -6.12
C ALA A 335 11.80 -8.19 -5.20
N SER A 336 11.72 -8.00 -3.87
CA SER A 336 11.95 -9.08 -2.91
C SER A 336 10.76 -10.05 -2.78
N TYR A 337 9.56 -9.62 -3.16
CA TYR A 337 8.32 -10.42 -3.08
C TYR A 337 7.89 -10.95 -4.45
N PHE A 338 7.93 -10.10 -5.48
CA PHE A 338 7.44 -10.43 -6.82
C PHE A 338 8.57 -10.92 -7.73
N GLU A 339 8.38 -12.08 -8.36
CA GLU A 339 9.36 -12.73 -9.23
C GLU A 339 9.46 -12.14 -10.64
N MET A 340 9.60 -10.83 -10.71
CA MET A 340 9.45 -10.10 -11.95
C MET A 340 10.79 -9.64 -12.54
N PRO A 341 11.16 -10.06 -13.76
CA PRO A 341 12.41 -9.65 -14.36
C PRO A 341 12.38 -8.17 -14.76
N ASN A 342 13.51 -7.47 -14.55
CA ASN A 342 13.74 -6.09 -14.98
C ASN A 342 12.71 -5.07 -14.46
N ILE A 343 12.14 -5.30 -13.28
CA ILE A 343 11.29 -4.29 -12.63
C ILE A 343 12.12 -3.03 -12.37
N HIS A 344 11.62 -1.89 -12.83
CA HIS A 344 12.36 -0.63 -12.76
C HIS A 344 11.41 0.55 -12.61
N THR A 345 11.95 1.66 -12.13
CA THR A 345 11.18 2.89 -11.98
C THR A 345 10.87 3.51 -13.35
N VAL A 346 9.63 3.92 -13.56
CA VAL A 346 9.18 4.59 -14.80
C VAL A 346 8.67 5.99 -14.49
N LEU A 347 9.00 6.95 -15.35
CA LEU A 347 8.56 8.33 -15.20
C LEU A 347 7.55 8.68 -16.29
N LEU A 348 6.27 8.53 -15.97
CA LEU A 348 5.21 8.81 -16.93
C LEU A 348 5.02 10.33 -17.18
N PRO A 349 4.49 10.72 -18.36
CA PRO A 349 4.19 12.11 -18.67
C PRO A 349 3.28 12.81 -17.64
N VAL A 350 2.41 12.05 -16.96
CA VAL A 350 1.52 12.58 -15.92
C VAL A 350 2.29 13.22 -14.75
N VAL A 351 3.45 12.66 -14.40
CA VAL A 351 4.30 13.19 -13.33
C VAL A 351 4.87 14.56 -13.71
N ILE A 352 5.35 14.69 -14.95
CA ILE A 352 5.87 15.96 -15.49
C ILE A 352 4.75 16.99 -15.63
N GLN A 353 3.58 16.59 -16.14
CA GLN A 353 2.42 17.46 -16.25
C GLN A 353 1.98 17.99 -14.88
N THR A 354 2.00 17.12 -13.86
CA THR A 354 1.69 17.50 -12.48
C THR A 354 2.75 18.44 -11.91
N ALA A 355 4.04 18.20 -12.15
CA ALA A 355 5.10 19.12 -11.75
C ALA A 355 4.91 20.52 -12.36
N VAL A 356 4.57 20.59 -13.64
CA VAL A 356 4.24 21.85 -14.34
C VAL A 356 3.01 22.52 -13.72
N LEU A 357 1.97 21.75 -13.43
CA LEU A 357 0.75 22.24 -12.78
C LEU A 357 1.04 22.78 -11.38
N VAL A 358 1.86 22.10 -10.57
CA VAL A 358 2.30 22.55 -9.24
C VAL A 358 3.06 23.87 -9.34
N VAL A 359 4.00 23.99 -10.29
CA VAL A 359 4.74 25.25 -10.52
C VAL A 359 3.79 26.38 -10.95
N ALA A 360 2.82 26.11 -11.82
CA ALA A 360 1.81 27.07 -12.24
C ALA A 360 0.90 27.51 -11.08
N LEU A 361 0.43 26.56 -10.27
CA LEU A 361 -0.38 26.82 -9.07
C LEU A 361 0.40 27.66 -8.05
N ILE A 362 1.66 27.34 -7.79
CA ILE A 362 2.51 28.12 -6.89
C ILE A 362 2.73 29.54 -7.41
N SER A 363 2.90 29.71 -8.73
CA SER A 363 3.03 31.02 -9.36
C SER A 363 1.74 31.83 -9.24
N LEU A 364 0.57 31.19 -9.44
CA LEU A 364 -0.74 31.79 -9.23
C LEU A 364 -0.95 32.20 -7.77
N VAL A 365 -0.63 31.33 -6.82
CA VAL A 365 -0.70 31.60 -5.38
C VAL A 365 0.21 32.77 -5.01
N THR A 366 1.42 32.81 -5.56
CA THR A 366 2.38 33.92 -5.38
C THR A 366 1.78 35.24 -5.88
N TYR A 367 1.15 35.25 -7.05
CA TYR A 367 0.44 36.41 -7.57
C TYR A 367 -0.71 36.84 -6.66
N LEU A 368 -1.62 35.93 -6.30
CA LEU A 368 -2.77 36.24 -5.45
C LEU A 368 -2.35 36.80 -4.09
N SER A 369 -1.29 36.23 -3.50
CA SER A 369 -0.75 36.62 -2.20
C SER A 369 -0.11 38.00 -2.20
N SER A 370 0.58 38.36 -3.29
CA SER A 370 1.32 39.62 -3.43
C SER A 370 0.50 40.74 -4.07
N ARG A 371 -0.61 40.42 -4.77
CA ARG A 371 -1.38 41.39 -5.57
C ARG A 371 -1.84 42.60 -4.78
N LYS A 372 -2.28 42.43 -3.54
CA LYS A 372 -2.79 43.54 -2.71
C LYS A 372 -1.70 44.59 -2.43
N ILE A 373 -0.50 44.12 -2.07
CA ILE A 373 0.65 45.01 -1.75
C ILE A 373 1.23 45.61 -3.03
N LEU A 374 1.33 44.81 -4.09
CA LEU A 374 1.85 45.27 -5.38
C LEU A 374 0.93 46.29 -6.07
N LYS A 375 -0.36 46.40 -5.67
CA LYS A 375 -1.28 47.43 -6.18
C LYS A 375 -1.10 48.81 -5.53
N GLU A 376 -0.46 48.89 -4.36
CA GLU A 376 -0.32 50.15 -3.62
C GLU A 376 0.41 51.22 -4.42
N THR A 377 0.04 52.48 -4.24
CA THR A 377 0.70 53.60 -4.92
C THR A 377 2.12 53.83 -4.41
N ALA A 378 2.96 54.54 -5.17
CA ALA A 378 4.34 54.81 -4.76
C ALA A 378 4.42 55.55 -3.43
N SER A 379 3.53 56.54 -3.21
CA SER A 379 3.44 57.33 -1.99
C SER A 379 3.01 56.49 -0.79
N GLU A 380 2.06 55.57 -0.95
CA GLU A 380 1.64 54.64 0.11
C GLU A 380 2.75 53.65 0.47
N ALA A 381 3.44 53.10 -0.52
CA ALA A 381 4.48 52.09 -0.34
C ALA A 381 5.77 52.65 0.31
N LEU A 382 6.06 53.94 0.11
CA LEU A 382 7.18 54.65 0.75
C LEU A 382 6.89 55.07 2.19
N ARG A 383 5.62 55.15 2.61
CA ARG A 383 5.27 55.43 4.01
C ARG A 383 5.54 54.21 4.89
N LEU A 384 6.09 54.47 6.08
CA LEU A 384 6.18 53.48 7.16
C LEU A 384 4.77 52.94 7.44
N GLU A 385 4.60 51.62 7.37
CA GLU A 385 3.32 50.97 7.59
C GLU A 385 2.97 51.07 9.09
N VAL A 386 2.11 52.02 9.46
CA VAL A 386 1.54 52.08 10.81
C VAL A 386 0.64 50.84 10.99
N PRO A 387 0.82 50.05 12.07
CA PRO A 387 0.04 48.83 12.27
C PRO A 387 -1.46 49.17 12.30
N LYS A 388 -2.21 48.72 11.28
CA LYS A 388 -3.66 48.93 11.19
C LYS A 388 -4.37 48.15 12.30
N VAL A 389 -4.73 48.82 13.40
CA VAL A 389 -5.59 48.24 14.44
C VAL A 389 -7.02 48.21 13.90
N LYS A 390 -7.50 47.06 13.44
CA LYS A 390 -8.92 46.88 13.10
C LYS A 390 -9.76 47.11 14.38
N LYS A 391 -10.60 48.15 14.40
CA LYS A 391 -11.48 48.50 15.53
C LYS A 391 -12.46 47.39 15.94
N ASN A 392 -12.80 46.44 15.05
CA ASN A 392 -13.81 45.38 15.28
C ASN A 392 -13.28 43.93 15.17
N SER A 393 -12.05 43.62 15.59
CA SER A 393 -11.68 42.19 15.74
C SER A 393 -12.33 41.62 17.00
N LEU A 394 -13.05 40.49 16.90
CA LEU A 394 -13.60 39.75 18.05
C LEU A 394 -12.61 39.77 19.22
N ASP A 395 -12.91 40.54 20.27
CA ASP A 395 -12.02 40.70 21.41
C ASP A 395 -12.26 39.53 22.38
N TRP A 396 -11.85 38.34 21.95
CA TRP A 396 -11.93 37.11 22.75
C TRP A 396 -11.12 37.24 24.07
N SER A 397 -10.25 38.27 24.18
CA SER A 397 -9.55 38.62 25.41
C SER A 397 -10.45 38.89 26.61
N VAL A 398 -11.67 39.39 26.41
CA VAL A 398 -12.59 39.69 27.54
C VAL A 398 -13.03 38.41 28.26
N LYS A 399 -13.17 37.27 27.56
CA LYS A 399 -13.52 35.97 28.16
C LYS A 399 -12.34 35.32 28.91
N PHE A 400 -11.09 35.69 28.63
CA PHE A 400 -9.88 35.10 29.22
C PHE A 400 -9.17 36.00 30.23
N ASN A 401 -9.89 36.94 30.87
CA ASN A 401 -9.31 37.93 31.79
C ASN A 401 -8.58 37.33 33.00
N LYS A 402 -8.91 36.08 33.40
CA LYS A 402 -8.24 35.36 34.51
C LYS A 402 -6.88 34.74 34.13
N CYS A 403 -6.49 34.71 32.85
CA CYS A 403 -5.23 34.09 32.43
C CYS A 403 -4.00 35.00 32.61
N LYS A 404 -2.80 34.41 32.79
CA LYS A 404 -1.52 35.12 32.80
C LYS A 404 -1.35 35.99 31.55
N LEU A 405 -0.68 37.14 31.68
CA LEU A 405 -0.48 38.13 30.61
C LEU A 405 0.07 37.52 29.31
N SER A 406 1.03 36.60 29.41
CA SER A 406 1.61 35.88 28.26
C SER A 406 0.57 35.09 27.46
N THR A 407 -0.36 34.41 28.14
CA THR A 407 -1.43 33.62 27.49
C THR A 407 -2.43 34.54 26.80
N ARG A 408 -2.88 35.61 27.48
CA ARG A 408 -3.79 36.61 26.88
C ARG A 408 -3.18 37.27 25.64
N TRP A 409 -1.90 37.62 25.71
CA TRP A 409 -1.18 38.22 24.60
C TRP A 409 -1.09 37.28 23.39
N ASN A 410 -0.77 36.00 23.62
CA ASN A 410 -0.65 35.00 22.56
C ASN A 410 -1.99 34.68 21.89
N ILE A 411 -3.08 34.51 22.65
CA ILE A 411 -4.42 34.25 22.08
C ILE A 411 -4.85 35.44 21.20
N ARG A 412 -4.67 36.67 21.68
CA ARG A 412 -5.01 37.88 20.92
C ARG A 412 -4.18 38.01 19.65
N ASP A 413 -2.91 37.64 19.71
CA ASP A 413 -2.02 37.69 18.54
C ASP A 413 -2.39 36.63 17.49
N ILE A 414 -2.70 35.40 17.92
CA ILE A 414 -3.19 34.33 17.04
C ILE A 414 -4.49 34.76 16.33
N ALA A 415 -5.42 35.36 17.08
CA ALA A 415 -6.72 35.82 16.55
C ALA A 415 -6.59 36.99 15.56
N ARG A 416 -5.59 37.86 15.75
CA ARG A 416 -5.29 38.96 14.82
C ARG A 416 -4.59 38.47 13.55
N ASN A 417 -3.76 37.43 13.65
CA ASN A 417 -2.93 36.92 12.56
C ASN A 417 -3.41 35.57 12.00
N LYS A 418 -4.71 35.47 11.65
CA LYS A 418 -5.40 34.22 11.30
C LYS A 418 -4.75 33.42 10.17
N GLY A 419 -4.41 34.05 9.04
CA GLY A 419 -3.89 33.33 7.88
C GLY A 419 -2.59 32.58 8.16
N ARG A 420 -1.70 33.17 8.95
CA ARG A 420 -0.45 32.53 9.40
C ARG A 420 -0.72 31.39 10.37
N SER A 421 -1.55 31.63 11.38
CA SER A 421 -1.89 30.63 12.38
C SER A 421 -2.55 29.40 11.73
N ILE A 422 -3.40 29.61 10.72
CA ILE A 422 -4.03 28.54 9.93
C ILE A 422 -2.97 27.75 9.16
N ALA A 423 -2.08 28.41 8.41
CA ALA A 423 -1.06 27.72 7.62
C ALA A 423 -0.15 26.83 8.49
N ALA A 424 0.26 27.30 9.66
CA ALA A 424 1.04 26.49 10.58
C ALA A 424 0.23 25.39 11.27
N CYS A 425 -1.04 25.65 11.59
CA CYS A 425 -1.95 24.64 12.12
C CYS A 425 -2.12 23.48 11.14
N VAL A 426 -2.41 23.76 9.86
CA VAL A 426 -2.56 22.74 8.80
C VAL A 426 -1.27 21.94 8.61
N GLY A 427 -0.12 22.60 8.70
CA GLY A 427 1.15 21.91 8.64
C GLY A 427 1.40 20.93 9.79
N ILE A 428 1.04 21.32 11.01
CA ILE A 428 1.13 20.45 12.18
C ILE A 428 0.09 19.33 12.11
N ILE A 429 -1.12 19.63 11.64
CA ILE A 429 -2.16 18.63 11.34
C ILE A 429 -1.57 17.57 10.40
N GLY A 430 -0.98 17.96 9.27
CA GLY A 430 -0.39 17.02 8.32
C GLY A 430 0.75 16.19 8.92
N CYS A 431 1.64 16.79 9.72
CA CYS A 431 2.68 16.05 10.44
C CYS A 431 2.10 15.03 11.43
N THR A 432 1.10 15.42 12.23
CA THR A 432 0.46 14.52 13.20
C THR A 432 -0.34 13.43 12.49
N MET A 433 -1.02 13.75 11.38
CA MET A 433 -1.71 12.77 10.52
C MET A 433 -0.75 11.70 10.00
N LEU A 434 0.43 12.11 9.49
CA LEU A 434 1.45 11.18 9.00
C LEU A 434 1.99 10.27 10.13
N LEU A 435 2.18 10.80 11.34
CA LEU A 435 2.61 10.00 12.49
C LEU A 435 1.55 9.00 12.96
N VAL A 436 0.28 9.43 13.04
CA VAL A 436 -0.82 8.52 13.39
C VAL A 436 -0.98 7.45 12.33
N CYS A 437 -0.86 7.81 11.05
CA CYS A 437 -0.87 6.85 9.96
C CYS A 437 0.28 5.86 10.06
N SER A 438 1.52 6.33 10.33
CA SER A 438 2.68 5.44 10.40
C SER A 438 2.56 4.42 11.52
N PHE A 439 2.15 4.84 12.73
CA PHE A 439 1.98 3.92 13.85
C PHE A 439 0.71 3.06 13.70
N GLY A 440 -0.35 3.64 13.15
CA GLY A 440 -1.60 2.90 12.91
C GLY A 440 -1.47 1.82 11.84
N LEU A 441 -0.58 1.97 10.85
CA LEU A 441 -0.24 0.87 9.92
C LEU A 441 0.27 -0.36 10.69
N TRP A 442 1.15 -0.13 11.68
CA TRP A 442 1.68 -1.20 12.53
C TRP A 442 0.59 -1.82 13.40
N ASP A 443 -0.18 -1.00 14.12
CA ASP A 443 -1.27 -1.47 14.99
C ASP A 443 -2.33 -2.26 14.21
N THR A 444 -2.64 -1.85 12.98
CA THR A 444 -3.62 -2.54 12.13
C THR A 444 -3.13 -3.94 11.76
N ILE A 445 -1.85 -4.10 11.42
CA ILE A 445 -1.27 -5.41 11.12
C ILE A 445 -1.17 -6.29 12.36
N GLU A 446 -0.81 -5.73 13.51
CA GLU A 446 -0.78 -6.47 14.79
C GLU A 446 -2.20 -6.95 15.17
N SER A 447 -3.21 -6.08 15.01
CA SER A 447 -4.61 -6.44 15.22
C SER A 447 -5.09 -7.52 14.24
N TYR A 448 -4.68 -7.43 12.96
CA TYR A 448 -4.96 -8.45 11.95
C TYR A 448 -4.37 -9.80 12.34
N MET A 449 -3.10 -9.82 12.78
CA MET A 449 -2.42 -11.03 13.26
C MET A 449 -3.06 -11.64 14.48
N ASP A 450 -3.48 -10.81 15.44
CA ASP A 450 -4.16 -11.28 16.64
C ASP A 450 -5.52 -11.87 16.32
N TRP A 451 -6.27 -11.24 15.42
CA TRP A 451 -7.57 -11.76 14.99
C TRP A 451 -7.42 -13.09 14.24
N GLU A 452 -6.53 -13.18 13.26
CA GLU A 452 -6.35 -14.37 12.44
C GLU A 452 -5.73 -15.54 13.25
N TYR A 453 -4.63 -15.30 13.97
CA TYR A 453 -3.83 -16.37 14.58
C TYR A 453 -4.06 -16.58 16.09
N LYS A 454 -4.79 -15.70 16.79
CA LYS A 454 -5.15 -15.92 18.21
C LYS A 454 -6.65 -16.14 18.42
N ILE A 455 -7.52 -15.53 17.61
CA ILE A 455 -8.99 -15.64 17.76
C ILE A 455 -9.58 -16.70 16.83
N ILE A 456 -9.32 -16.61 15.52
CA ILE A 456 -9.88 -17.53 14.51
C ILE A 456 -9.17 -18.88 14.59
N ASN A 457 -7.84 -18.90 14.43
CA ASN A 457 -7.04 -20.12 14.43
C ASN A 457 -6.42 -20.37 15.81
N THR A 458 -7.14 -21.08 16.69
CA THR A 458 -6.66 -21.39 18.07
C THR A 458 -5.86 -22.70 18.15
N TYR A 459 -5.61 -23.34 17.00
CA TYR A 459 -4.76 -24.53 16.89
C TYR A 459 -3.28 -24.16 16.73
N GLN A 460 -2.36 -25.14 16.78
CA GLN A 460 -0.95 -24.91 16.43
C GLN A 460 -0.56 -25.61 15.13
N TYR A 461 -1.25 -26.71 14.79
CA TYR A 461 -1.02 -27.50 13.61
C TYR A 461 -2.34 -27.81 12.89
N LYS A 462 -2.36 -27.62 11.57
CA LYS A 462 -3.38 -28.09 10.65
C LYS A 462 -2.85 -29.30 9.91
N ILE A 463 -3.51 -30.44 10.06
CA ILE A 463 -3.21 -31.70 9.39
C ILE A 463 -4.20 -31.84 8.23
N SER A 464 -3.74 -31.65 7.01
CA SER A 464 -4.53 -31.92 5.81
C SER A 464 -4.48 -33.41 5.48
N LEU A 465 -5.64 -33.98 5.16
CA LEU A 465 -5.81 -35.40 4.88
C LEU A 465 -5.78 -35.67 3.37
N ASN A 466 -5.47 -36.91 2.98
CA ASN A 466 -5.56 -37.33 1.58
C ASN A 466 -7.03 -37.46 1.13
N SER A 467 -7.33 -37.33 -0.15
CA SER A 467 -8.70 -37.56 -0.65
C SER A 467 -9.17 -39.02 -0.49
N ASP A 468 -8.25 -39.97 -0.36
CA ASP A 468 -8.46 -41.42 -0.36
C ASP A 468 -8.18 -42.13 0.98
N TYR A 469 -8.01 -41.40 2.09
CA TYR A 469 -7.77 -42.03 3.40
C TYR A 469 -8.85 -43.06 3.79
N THR A 470 -8.47 -44.08 4.55
CA THR A 470 -9.39 -45.09 5.09
C THR A 470 -10.03 -44.61 6.40
N LYS A 471 -11.21 -45.15 6.73
CA LYS A 471 -11.89 -44.82 7.98
C LYS A 471 -11.01 -45.12 9.22
N GLU A 472 -10.28 -46.22 9.19
CA GLU A 472 -9.33 -46.59 10.26
C GLU A 472 -8.22 -45.54 10.44
N GLN A 473 -7.66 -45.02 9.34
CA GLN A 473 -6.67 -43.93 9.39
C GLN A 473 -7.27 -42.65 10.00
N TYR A 474 -8.49 -42.30 9.63
CA TYR A 474 -9.19 -41.13 10.17
C TYR A 474 -9.48 -41.26 11.67
N ASP A 475 -10.03 -42.40 12.09
CA ASP A 475 -10.33 -42.68 13.50
C ASP A 475 -9.04 -42.70 14.33
N HIS A 476 -7.94 -43.24 13.79
CA HIS A 476 -6.63 -43.21 14.43
C HIS A 476 -6.07 -41.78 14.57
N LEU A 477 -6.14 -40.97 13.51
CA LEU A 477 -5.66 -39.59 13.51
C LEU A 477 -6.45 -38.71 14.48
N THR A 478 -7.78 -38.83 14.48
CA THR A 478 -8.65 -38.07 15.39
C THR A 478 -8.45 -38.49 16.86
N HIS A 479 -8.19 -39.77 17.13
CA HIS A 479 -7.83 -40.23 18.48
C HIS A 479 -6.49 -39.66 18.97
N LEU A 480 -5.49 -39.55 18.10
CA LEU A 480 -4.17 -39.02 18.47
C LEU A 480 -4.17 -37.50 18.66
N TYR A 481 -4.75 -36.79 17.70
CA TYR A 481 -4.58 -35.35 17.52
C TYR A 481 -5.81 -34.54 17.93
N GLY A 482 -6.94 -35.18 18.17
CA GLY A 482 -8.21 -34.52 18.45
C GLY A 482 -9.15 -34.60 17.25
N ASP A 483 -10.41 -34.33 17.53
CA ASP A 483 -11.54 -34.54 16.62
C ASP A 483 -12.10 -33.22 16.08
N ALA A 484 -11.38 -32.11 16.25
CA ALA A 484 -11.70 -30.82 15.64
C ALA A 484 -11.30 -30.84 14.17
N THR A 485 -12.27 -30.69 13.28
CA THR A 485 -12.14 -30.95 11.85
C THR A 485 -12.93 -29.96 11.00
N SER A 486 -12.54 -29.83 9.74
CA SER A 486 -13.32 -29.12 8.74
C SER A 486 -13.24 -29.81 7.39
N LYS A 487 -14.10 -29.34 6.49
CA LYS A 487 -14.07 -29.68 5.07
C LYS A 487 -14.24 -28.40 4.26
N SER A 488 -13.35 -28.17 3.31
CA SER A 488 -13.44 -27.10 2.33
C SER A 488 -13.89 -27.68 0.98
N VAL A 489 -14.93 -27.12 0.39
CA VAL A 489 -15.44 -27.54 -0.92
C VAL A 489 -15.62 -26.35 -1.84
N ALA A 490 -15.35 -26.54 -3.13
CA ALA A 490 -15.72 -25.56 -4.14
C ALA A 490 -17.21 -25.68 -4.44
N ILE A 491 -17.91 -24.55 -4.46
CA ILE A 491 -19.31 -24.44 -4.85
C ILE A 491 -19.48 -23.50 -6.03
N GLU A 492 -20.52 -23.75 -6.81
CA GLU A 492 -21.02 -22.85 -7.82
C GLU A 492 -22.38 -22.31 -7.37
N PHE A 493 -22.54 -20.99 -7.31
CA PHE A 493 -23.79 -20.36 -6.88
C PHE A 493 -24.32 -19.39 -7.94
N LYS A 494 -25.65 -19.27 -8.00
CA LYS A 494 -26.34 -18.36 -8.92
C LYS A 494 -26.37 -16.96 -8.34
N ASN A 495 -25.80 -16.01 -9.09
CA ASN A 495 -25.88 -14.59 -8.82
C ASN A 495 -26.37 -13.82 -10.05
N LYS A 496 -27.56 -13.22 -9.98
CA LYS A 496 -28.13 -12.35 -11.06
C LYS A 496 -28.03 -12.96 -12.48
N GLY A 497 -28.21 -14.27 -12.61
CA GLY A 497 -28.16 -14.99 -13.89
C GLY A 497 -26.76 -15.44 -14.34
N LYS A 498 -25.72 -15.19 -13.55
CA LYS A 498 -24.37 -15.75 -13.70
C LYS A 498 -24.14 -16.84 -12.66
N THR A 499 -23.34 -17.83 -13.00
CA THR A 499 -22.81 -18.82 -12.05
C THR A 499 -21.40 -18.37 -11.66
N GLU A 500 -21.17 -18.27 -10.37
CA GLU A 500 -19.88 -17.85 -9.80
C GLU A 500 -19.34 -18.97 -8.89
N THR A 501 -18.05 -19.25 -9.00
CA THR A 501 -17.39 -20.28 -8.19
C THR A 501 -16.84 -19.65 -6.90
N ARG A 502 -17.13 -20.24 -5.74
CA ARG A 502 -16.63 -19.80 -4.42
C ARG A 502 -16.30 -20.98 -3.51
N SER A 503 -15.48 -20.73 -2.49
CA SER A 503 -15.23 -21.72 -1.44
C SER A 503 -16.41 -21.79 -0.48
N MET A 504 -16.65 -22.99 0.05
CA MET A 504 -17.53 -23.25 1.16
C MET A 504 -16.82 -24.06 2.23
N LEU A 505 -16.79 -23.53 3.45
CA LEU A 505 -16.26 -24.17 4.62
C LEU A 505 -17.38 -24.88 5.40
N VAL A 506 -17.22 -26.17 5.60
CA VAL A 506 -18.09 -26.98 6.45
C VAL A 506 -17.36 -27.25 7.76
N LEU A 507 -17.94 -26.78 8.87
CA LEU A 507 -17.36 -26.86 10.21
C LEU A 507 -18.08 -27.90 11.07
N ASP A 508 -17.31 -28.68 11.83
CA ASP A 508 -17.85 -29.62 12.82
C ASP A 508 -18.44 -28.91 14.06
N GLY A 509 -18.15 -27.62 14.22
CA GLY A 509 -18.64 -26.79 15.31
C GLY A 509 -17.84 -26.92 16.61
N LYS A 510 -16.61 -27.46 16.58
CA LYS A 510 -15.72 -27.60 17.73
C LYS A 510 -14.70 -26.47 17.84
N ASP A 511 -14.12 -26.39 19.03
CA ASP A 511 -13.23 -25.31 19.45
C ASP A 511 -11.79 -25.54 18.95
N LYS A 512 -11.52 -25.17 17.68
CA LYS A 512 -10.15 -24.95 17.15
C LYS A 512 -10.10 -23.97 15.99
N LEU A 513 -11.04 -24.09 15.07
CA LEU A 513 -11.24 -23.14 13.98
C LEU A 513 -12.56 -22.41 14.24
N ASN A 514 -12.44 -21.18 14.71
CA ASN A 514 -13.57 -20.35 15.06
C ASN A 514 -14.01 -19.52 13.85
N ILE A 515 -15.26 -19.07 13.86
CA ILE A 515 -15.70 -17.96 13.03
C ILE A 515 -16.04 -16.77 13.94
N THR A 516 -15.87 -15.56 13.43
CA THR A 516 -16.15 -14.34 14.19
C THR A 516 -17.35 -13.58 13.63
N ASP A 517 -18.01 -12.81 14.50
CA ASP A 517 -19.05 -11.86 14.12
C ASP A 517 -18.45 -10.51 13.69
N HIS A 518 -19.32 -9.52 13.45
CA HIS A 518 -18.93 -8.14 13.10
C HIS A 518 -17.98 -7.50 14.12
N ASP A 519 -18.14 -7.82 15.42
CA ASP A 519 -17.36 -7.29 16.54
C ASP A 519 -16.10 -8.12 16.82
N GLU A 520 -15.68 -8.97 15.88
CA GLU A 520 -14.50 -9.85 16.00
C GLU A 520 -14.64 -10.89 17.12
N LYS A 521 -15.86 -11.14 17.61
CA LYS A 521 -16.12 -12.13 18.68
C LYS A 521 -16.46 -13.48 18.10
N VAL A 522 -15.96 -14.52 18.74
CA VAL A 522 -16.25 -15.91 18.35
C VAL A 522 -17.76 -16.16 18.39
N MET A 523 -18.30 -16.65 17.28
CA MET A 523 -19.71 -17.00 17.13
C MET A 523 -19.88 -18.48 16.75
N SER A 524 -21.05 -19.04 17.04
CA SER A 524 -21.37 -20.44 16.73
C SER A 524 -22.26 -20.57 15.49
N ILE A 525 -22.00 -21.63 14.72
CA ILE A 525 -22.73 -21.94 13.49
C ILE A 525 -23.94 -22.80 13.82
N HIS A 526 -25.11 -22.37 13.37
CA HIS A 526 -26.35 -23.11 13.56
C HIS A 526 -26.61 -24.06 12.39
N SER A 527 -27.33 -25.16 12.65
CA SER A 527 -27.57 -26.23 11.68
C SER A 527 -28.82 -26.03 10.80
N ASN A 528 -29.23 -24.79 10.57
CA ASN A 528 -30.48 -24.43 9.91
C ASN A 528 -30.29 -23.64 8.60
N GLY A 529 -29.05 -23.35 8.19
CA GLY A 529 -28.78 -22.62 6.95
C GLY A 529 -27.28 -22.40 6.72
N ILE A 530 -26.99 -21.43 5.86
CA ILE A 530 -25.64 -21.02 5.49
C ILE A 530 -25.29 -19.65 6.06
N TYR A 531 -24.00 -19.45 6.31
CA TYR A 531 -23.38 -18.20 6.68
C TYR A 531 -22.54 -17.70 5.51
N LEU A 532 -22.33 -16.39 5.48
CA LEU A 532 -21.53 -15.74 4.47
C LEU A 532 -20.63 -14.71 5.12
N THR A 533 -19.41 -14.52 4.61
CA THR A 533 -18.62 -13.40 5.09
C THR A 533 -19.26 -12.06 4.71
N GLU A 534 -19.17 -11.07 5.58
CA GLU A 534 -19.79 -9.74 5.38
C GLU A 534 -19.34 -9.09 4.07
N LYS A 535 -18.04 -9.07 3.78
CA LYS A 535 -17.51 -8.52 2.53
C LYS A 535 -18.04 -9.24 1.28
N LEU A 536 -18.23 -10.56 1.35
CA LEU A 536 -18.83 -11.35 0.27
C LEU A 536 -20.34 -11.05 0.10
N ALA A 537 -21.04 -10.84 1.22
CA ALA A 537 -22.45 -10.47 1.23
C ALA A 537 -22.68 -9.08 0.63
N GLU A 538 -21.85 -8.10 0.99
CA GLU A 538 -21.87 -6.75 0.42
C GLU A 538 -21.60 -6.78 -1.09
N LYS A 539 -20.57 -7.50 -1.53
CA LYS A 539 -20.21 -7.64 -2.95
C LYS A 539 -21.40 -8.12 -3.80
N TYR A 540 -22.13 -9.13 -3.31
CA TYR A 540 -23.24 -9.71 -4.06
C TYR A 540 -24.61 -9.11 -3.74
N GLY A 541 -24.67 -8.22 -2.74
CA GLY A 541 -25.91 -7.63 -2.25
C GLY A 541 -26.83 -8.67 -1.60
N ILE A 542 -26.27 -9.66 -0.91
CA ILE A 542 -26.99 -10.73 -0.21
C ILE A 542 -27.21 -10.29 1.24
N GLN A 543 -28.44 -10.43 1.74
CA GLN A 543 -28.80 -10.09 3.12
C GLN A 543 -29.19 -11.31 3.94
N VAL A 544 -29.12 -11.20 5.26
CA VAL A 544 -29.63 -12.23 6.17
C VAL A 544 -31.12 -12.44 5.92
N GLY A 545 -31.50 -13.69 5.64
CA GLY A 545 -32.86 -14.05 5.26
C GLY A 545 -33.02 -14.42 3.79
N ASP A 546 -32.10 -14.00 2.93
CA ASP A 546 -32.14 -14.32 1.51
C ASP A 546 -31.90 -15.81 1.24
N LYS A 547 -32.34 -16.25 0.06
CA LYS A 547 -32.13 -17.63 -0.43
C LYS A 547 -31.06 -17.63 -1.51
N VAL A 548 -30.01 -18.42 -1.30
CA VAL A 548 -28.95 -18.63 -2.29
C VAL A 548 -29.07 -20.02 -2.89
N THR A 549 -29.00 -20.08 -4.21
CA THR A 549 -29.05 -21.34 -4.96
C THR A 549 -27.64 -21.73 -5.39
N TRP A 550 -27.18 -22.91 -4.99
CA TRP A 550 -25.80 -23.37 -5.17
C TRP A 550 -25.71 -24.89 -5.37
N HIS A 551 -24.60 -25.39 -5.89
CA HIS A 551 -24.24 -26.81 -5.92
C HIS A 551 -22.73 -26.98 -5.69
N LEU A 552 -22.30 -28.21 -5.39
CA LEU A 552 -20.87 -28.52 -5.39
C LEU A 552 -20.31 -28.44 -6.82
N ALA A 553 -19.10 -27.90 -6.97
CA ALA A 553 -18.44 -27.86 -8.27
C ALA A 553 -18.26 -29.28 -8.83
N GLY A 554 -18.72 -29.51 -10.07
CA GLY A 554 -18.75 -30.83 -10.70
C GLY A 554 -20.00 -31.69 -10.40
N ASP A 555 -20.87 -31.27 -9.48
CA ASP A 555 -22.22 -31.82 -9.30
C ASP A 555 -23.23 -31.02 -10.16
N SER A 556 -24.33 -31.63 -10.55
CA SER A 556 -25.44 -30.97 -11.28
C SER A 556 -26.66 -30.68 -10.39
N SER A 557 -26.61 -31.11 -9.12
CA SER A 557 -27.72 -31.02 -8.16
C SER A 557 -27.77 -29.67 -7.44
N TRP A 558 -28.67 -28.79 -7.87
CA TRP A 558 -28.84 -27.47 -7.25
C TRP A 558 -29.62 -27.53 -5.94
N HIS A 559 -29.06 -26.96 -4.88
CA HIS A 559 -29.70 -26.74 -3.58
C HIS A 559 -30.04 -25.26 -3.38
N THR A 560 -31.09 -24.98 -2.62
CA THR A 560 -31.43 -23.62 -2.20
C THR A 560 -31.37 -23.54 -0.67
N SER A 561 -30.43 -22.76 -0.15
CA SER A 561 -30.23 -22.57 1.29
C SER A 561 -30.55 -21.13 1.69
N ARG A 562 -31.06 -20.96 2.91
CA ARG A 562 -31.30 -19.63 3.49
C ARG A 562 -30.04 -19.13 4.18
N VAL A 563 -29.70 -17.86 3.97
CA VAL A 563 -28.64 -17.17 4.71
C VAL A 563 -29.16 -16.85 6.11
N VAL A 564 -28.56 -17.45 7.13
CA VAL A 564 -29.01 -17.35 8.53
C VAL A 564 -28.20 -16.34 9.35
N GLY A 565 -27.01 -15.98 8.90
CA GLY A 565 -26.16 -14.98 9.53
C GLY A 565 -24.98 -14.61 8.64
N LEU A 566 -24.30 -13.55 9.03
CA LEU A 566 -23.03 -13.16 8.43
C LEU A 566 -21.92 -13.37 9.46
N ASN A 567 -20.76 -13.79 8.99
CA ASN A 567 -19.53 -13.87 9.77
C ASN A 567 -18.50 -12.92 9.17
N ARG A 568 -17.38 -12.73 9.86
CA ARG A 568 -16.28 -11.91 9.40
C ARG A 568 -14.99 -12.69 9.56
N ASP A 569 -14.10 -12.54 8.60
CA ASP A 569 -12.81 -13.22 8.51
C ASP A 569 -11.88 -12.29 7.72
N PRO A 570 -10.70 -11.94 8.27
CA PRO A 570 -9.87 -10.93 7.65
C PRO A 570 -9.09 -11.44 6.43
N GLN A 571 -8.95 -12.76 6.26
CA GLN A 571 -8.17 -13.37 5.19
C GLN A 571 -9.03 -14.07 4.12
N ILE A 572 -10.11 -14.76 4.51
CA ILE A 572 -10.86 -15.66 3.63
C ILE A 572 -12.32 -15.22 3.49
N GLN A 573 -12.71 -14.82 2.27
CA GLN A 573 -14.10 -14.50 1.95
C GLN A 573 -14.84 -15.70 1.34
N GLN A 574 -15.71 -16.36 2.12
CA GLN A 574 -16.33 -17.62 1.72
C GLN A 574 -17.74 -17.87 2.30
N PHE A 575 -18.38 -18.92 1.81
CA PHE A 575 -19.59 -19.49 2.40
C PHE A 575 -19.21 -20.41 3.57
N THR A 576 -20.06 -20.48 4.60
CA THR A 576 -19.82 -21.35 5.75
C THR A 576 -21.10 -22.08 6.19
N MET A 577 -21.01 -23.35 6.58
CA MET A 577 -22.13 -24.09 7.18
C MET A 577 -21.66 -25.14 8.19
N SER A 578 -22.58 -25.69 8.98
CA SER A 578 -22.25 -26.78 9.90
C SER A 578 -22.27 -28.14 9.20
N GLU A 579 -21.47 -29.07 9.71
CA GLU A 579 -21.48 -30.49 9.36
C GLU A 579 -22.92 -31.05 9.34
N LYS A 580 -23.68 -30.80 10.42
CA LYS A 580 -25.07 -31.27 10.54
C LYS A 580 -25.99 -30.74 9.44
N TYR A 581 -25.80 -29.50 8.98
CA TYR A 581 -26.60 -28.95 7.88
C TYR A 581 -26.16 -29.52 6.53
N TYR A 582 -24.85 -29.70 6.34
CA TYR A 582 -24.27 -30.35 5.16
C TYR A 582 -24.82 -31.77 4.97
N GLU A 583 -24.86 -32.57 6.05
CA GLU A 583 -25.46 -33.91 6.03
C GLU A 583 -26.97 -33.91 5.80
N LYS A 584 -27.68 -32.92 6.35
CA LYS A 584 -29.12 -32.75 6.12
C LYS A 584 -29.47 -32.48 4.65
N LEU A 585 -28.55 -31.93 3.87
CA LEU A 585 -28.71 -31.71 2.43
C LEU A 585 -28.48 -32.97 1.59
N GLY A 586 -28.07 -34.09 2.21
CA GLY A 586 -27.83 -35.38 1.56
C GLY A 586 -26.38 -35.64 1.21
N TYR A 587 -25.45 -34.76 1.59
CA TYR A 587 -24.02 -34.95 1.38
C TYR A 587 -23.37 -35.71 2.54
N THR A 588 -22.34 -36.50 2.27
CA THR A 588 -21.56 -37.16 3.33
C THR A 588 -20.44 -36.24 3.80
N TYR A 589 -20.43 -35.91 5.10
CA TYR A 589 -19.30 -35.20 5.68
C TYR A 589 -18.08 -36.10 5.73
N ARG A 590 -16.99 -35.61 5.12
CA ARG A 590 -15.68 -36.26 5.11
C ARG A 590 -14.65 -35.16 5.23
N ALA A 591 -14.08 -35.03 6.43
CA ALA A 591 -13.11 -33.99 6.74
C ALA A 591 -11.90 -34.04 5.81
N ASP A 592 -11.37 -32.88 5.47
CA ASP A 592 -10.08 -32.76 4.78
C ASP A 592 -8.98 -32.21 5.70
N SER A 593 -9.36 -31.71 6.87
CA SER A 593 -8.46 -31.04 7.80
C SER A 593 -8.76 -31.45 9.23
N ILE A 594 -7.71 -31.71 10.01
CA ILE A 594 -7.75 -31.91 11.47
C ILE A 594 -6.90 -30.82 12.13
N TYR A 595 -7.41 -30.19 13.19
CA TYR A 595 -6.76 -29.11 13.90
C TYR A 595 -6.27 -29.58 15.27
N THR A 596 -4.99 -29.36 15.59
CA THR A 596 -4.41 -29.83 16.86
C THR A 596 -3.36 -28.90 17.42
N ASN A 597 -3.13 -29.00 18.74
CA ASN A 597 -2.01 -28.35 19.42
C ASN A 597 -0.83 -29.30 19.63
N LYS A 598 -1.00 -30.59 19.32
CA LYS A 598 0.05 -31.59 19.46
C LYS A 598 0.84 -31.68 18.16
N GLN A 599 2.16 -31.60 18.24
CA GLN A 599 3.02 -31.74 17.08
C GLN A 599 2.79 -33.10 16.39
N PRO A 600 2.30 -33.12 15.13
CA PRO A 600 2.03 -34.36 14.44
C PRO A 600 3.33 -34.98 13.90
N LYS A 601 3.38 -36.31 13.92
CA LYS A 601 4.46 -37.08 13.29
C LYS A 601 4.00 -37.44 11.88
N LYS A 602 4.96 -37.75 11.00
CA LYS A 602 4.66 -38.25 9.66
C LYS A 602 3.92 -39.59 9.77
N ILE A 603 2.65 -39.60 9.39
CA ILE A 603 1.72 -40.73 9.52
C ILE A 603 0.98 -40.90 8.20
N ASP A 604 0.65 -42.14 7.83
CA ASP A 604 -0.08 -42.45 6.61
C ASP A 604 -1.50 -41.85 6.61
N GLY A 605 -1.98 -41.43 5.45
CA GLY A 605 -3.28 -40.76 5.28
C GLY A 605 -3.25 -39.23 5.41
N VAL A 606 -2.08 -38.65 5.70
CA VAL A 606 -1.84 -37.19 5.79
C VAL A 606 -1.18 -36.68 4.52
N SER A 607 -1.76 -35.64 3.91
CA SER A 607 -1.23 -34.97 2.72
C SER A 607 -0.22 -33.88 3.09
N LYS A 608 -0.58 -33.02 4.04
CA LYS A 608 0.22 -31.86 4.48
C LYS A 608 0.06 -31.63 5.99
N ILE A 609 1.13 -31.20 6.64
CA ILE A 609 1.11 -30.65 7.99
C ILE A 609 1.58 -29.21 7.88
N SER A 610 0.76 -28.27 8.34
CA SER A 610 1.11 -26.85 8.46
C SER A 610 1.12 -26.46 9.93
N SER A 611 2.18 -25.80 10.42
CA SER A 611 2.17 -25.15 11.73
C SER A 611 1.86 -23.67 11.60
N ILE A 612 1.18 -23.09 12.58
CA ILE A 612 0.98 -21.63 12.65
C ILE A 612 2.33 -20.92 12.76
N GLU A 613 3.28 -21.49 13.51
CA GLU A 613 4.64 -20.95 13.61
C GLU A 613 5.35 -20.84 12.23
N SER A 614 5.23 -21.86 11.37
CA SER A 614 5.78 -21.80 10.01
C SER A 614 5.08 -20.78 9.12
N ILE A 615 3.79 -20.51 9.36
CA ILE A 615 3.06 -19.45 8.66
C ILE A 615 3.50 -18.07 9.19
N GLN A 616 3.74 -17.94 10.50
CA GLN A 616 4.26 -16.72 11.13
C GLN A 616 5.69 -16.39 10.68
N GLU A 617 6.56 -17.38 10.47
CA GLU A 617 7.89 -17.18 9.86
C GLU A 617 7.75 -16.58 8.44
N GLY A 618 6.73 -16.97 7.67
CA GLY A 618 6.41 -16.35 6.37
C GLY A 618 5.91 -14.91 6.46
N VAL A 619 5.36 -14.51 7.62
CA VAL A 619 4.89 -13.14 7.90
C VAL A 619 6.03 -12.20 8.30
N GLU A 620 7.19 -12.69 8.73
CA GLU A 620 8.31 -11.83 9.13
C GLU A 620 8.73 -10.87 8.01
N SER A 621 8.75 -11.34 6.76
CA SER A 621 9.07 -10.50 5.61
C SER A 621 8.05 -9.38 5.42
N MET A 622 6.75 -9.63 5.64
CA MET A 622 5.71 -8.59 5.64
C MET A 622 5.95 -7.55 6.74
N LEU A 623 6.28 -8.00 7.95
CA LEU A 623 6.56 -7.11 9.08
C LEU A 623 7.78 -6.23 8.80
N GLU A 624 8.80 -6.74 8.10
CA GLU A 624 9.97 -5.95 7.71
C GLU A 624 9.65 -4.87 6.65
N ALA A 625 8.86 -5.17 5.62
CA ALA A 625 8.39 -4.17 4.65
C ALA A 625 7.54 -3.10 5.33
N MET A 626 6.57 -3.50 6.16
CA MET A 626 5.72 -2.57 6.89
C MET A 626 6.51 -1.68 7.85
N LYS A 627 7.50 -2.23 8.54
CA LYS A 627 8.42 -1.45 9.39
C LYS A 627 9.23 -0.46 8.56
N SER A 628 9.69 -0.85 7.37
CA SER A 628 10.42 0.01 6.45
C SER A 628 9.55 1.19 5.96
N MET A 629 8.29 0.92 5.59
CA MET A 629 7.29 1.95 5.24
C MET A 629 6.99 2.89 6.42
N MET A 630 6.83 2.34 7.64
CA MET A 630 6.61 3.14 8.85
C MET A 630 7.77 4.11 9.10
N VAL A 631 9.03 3.63 9.01
CA VAL A 631 10.22 4.48 9.18
C VAL A 631 10.25 5.60 8.14
N LEU A 632 9.94 5.29 6.89
CA LEU A 632 9.88 6.29 5.81
C LEU A 632 8.85 7.39 6.13
N LEU A 633 7.63 7.02 6.52
CA LEU A 633 6.57 7.97 6.88
C LEU A 633 6.95 8.84 8.10
N ILE A 634 7.60 8.26 9.12
CA ILE A 634 8.09 9.00 10.29
C ILE A 634 9.14 10.03 9.86
N VAL A 635 10.08 9.66 8.98
CA VAL A 635 11.10 10.57 8.45
C VAL A 635 10.44 11.74 7.72
N PHE A 636 9.44 11.48 6.87
CA PHE A 636 8.67 12.53 6.19
C PHE A 636 7.93 13.44 7.17
N ALA A 637 7.26 12.86 8.17
CA ALA A 637 6.54 13.64 9.17
C ALA A 637 7.48 14.57 9.94
N VAL A 638 8.63 14.05 10.39
CA VAL A 638 9.64 14.83 11.13
C VAL A 638 10.23 15.93 10.25
N LEU A 639 10.62 15.62 9.00
CA LEU A 639 11.13 16.61 8.06
C LEU A 639 10.09 17.72 7.83
N LEU A 640 8.87 17.35 7.46
CA LEU A 640 7.75 18.27 7.23
C LEU A 640 7.51 19.18 8.45
N GLY A 641 7.40 18.59 9.64
CA GLY A 641 7.22 19.31 10.90
C GLY A 641 8.34 20.31 11.18
N CYS A 642 9.60 19.91 10.96
CA CYS A 642 10.76 20.79 11.13
C CYS A 642 10.69 22.02 10.23
N VAL A 643 10.37 21.85 8.95
CA VAL A 643 10.32 22.95 7.97
C VAL A 643 9.21 23.93 8.29
N ILE A 644 8.03 23.42 8.64
CA ILE A 644 6.85 24.23 8.95
C ILE A 644 7.08 25.04 10.22
N LEU A 645 7.57 24.40 11.28
CA LEU A 645 7.82 25.07 12.55
C LEU A 645 8.99 26.05 12.47
N TYR A 646 10.02 25.73 11.67
CA TYR A 646 11.08 26.67 11.36
C TYR A 646 10.53 27.93 10.66
N ASN A 647 9.72 27.76 9.61
CA ASN A 647 9.13 28.88 8.90
C ASN A 647 8.27 29.75 9.83
N LEU A 648 7.36 29.11 10.58
CA LEU A 648 6.49 29.78 11.54
C LEU A 648 7.30 30.57 12.57
N GLY A 649 8.32 29.96 13.17
CA GLY A 649 9.08 30.62 14.22
C GLY A 649 9.96 31.76 13.69
N VAL A 650 10.57 31.63 12.50
CA VAL A 650 11.32 32.74 11.88
C VAL A 650 10.39 33.90 11.52
N LEU A 651 9.18 33.62 11.05
CA LEU A 651 8.16 34.62 10.77
C LEU A 651 7.72 35.34 12.05
N SER A 652 7.31 34.57 13.07
CA SER A 652 6.89 35.08 14.37
C SER A 652 7.97 35.96 15.03
N PHE A 653 9.23 35.56 14.92
CA PHE A 653 10.35 36.31 15.45
C PHE A 653 10.51 37.69 14.78
N THR A 654 10.40 37.73 13.45
CA THR A 654 10.65 38.96 12.69
C THR A 654 9.53 39.97 12.85
N GLU A 655 8.27 39.52 12.88
CA GLU A 655 7.11 40.39 13.08
C GLU A 655 7.08 41.01 14.49
N LYS A 656 7.57 40.26 15.49
CA LYS A 656 7.56 40.67 16.89
C LYS A 656 8.87 41.27 17.38
N GLN A 657 9.87 41.39 16.51
CA GLN A 657 11.20 41.87 16.88
C GLN A 657 11.13 43.25 17.56
N TYR A 658 10.31 44.17 17.01
CA TYR A 658 10.12 45.49 17.59
C TYR A 658 9.47 45.42 18.98
N GLN A 659 8.42 44.61 19.13
CA GLN A 659 7.70 44.43 20.40
C GLN A 659 8.61 43.80 21.47
N PHE A 660 9.45 42.85 21.07
CA PHE A 660 10.45 42.24 21.95
C PHE A 660 11.55 43.24 22.33
N ALA A 661 11.98 44.12 21.43
CA ALA A 661 12.91 45.20 21.75
C ALA A 661 12.31 46.18 22.77
N THR A 662 11.06 46.60 22.61
CA THR A 662 10.35 47.45 23.59
C THR A 662 10.25 46.77 24.96
N LEU A 663 9.91 45.47 25.01
CA LEU A 663 9.86 44.72 26.27
C LEU A 663 11.24 44.66 26.96
N LYS A 664 12.33 44.50 26.19
CA LYS A 664 13.68 44.56 26.75
C LYS A 664 14.00 45.93 27.35
N VAL A 665 13.63 47.01 26.66
CA VAL A 665 13.80 48.40 27.16
C VAL A 665 12.98 48.62 28.44
N LEU A 666 11.79 48.03 28.55
CA LEU A 666 10.94 48.04 29.75
C LEU A 666 11.44 47.12 30.88
N GLY A 667 12.61 46.48 30.73
CA GLY A 667 13.24 45.66 31.77
C GLY A 667 12.87 44.17 31.79
N PHE A 668 12.16 43.66 30.77
CA PHE A 668 11.87 42.22 30.68
C PHE A 668 13.15 41.42 30.38
N LYS A 669 13.36 40.33 31.13
CA LYS A 669 14.50 39.42 30.94
C LYS A 669 14.32 38.59 29.66
N ASP A 670 15.41 38.25 28.99
CA ASP A 670 15.42 37.37 27.82
C ASP A 670 14.64 36.06 28.02
N LYS A 671 14.68 35.49 29.24
CA LYS A 671 13.94 34.27 29.58
C LYS A 671 12.42 34.47 29.50
N GLN A 672 11.91 35.61 29.95
CA GLN A 672 10.47 35.94 29.88
C GLN A 672 10.02 36.14 28.44
N ILE A 673 10.84 36.77 27.61
CA ILE A 673 10.56 36.98 26.18
C ILE A 673 10.58 35.65 25.40
N LYS A 674 11.54 34.77 25.70
CA LYS A 674 11.58 33.41 25.15
C LYS A 674 10.33 32.61 25.51
N GLU A 675 9.88 32.69 26.75
CA GLU A 675 8.67 31.98 27.20
C GLU A 675 7.43 32.46 26.43
N ILE A 676 7.31 33.76 26.20
CA ILE A 676 6.22 34.35 25.40
C ILE A 676 6.24 33.78 23.97
N PHE A 677 7.41 33.75 23.33
CA PHE A 677 7.59 33.22 21.97
C PHE A 677 7.29 31.72 21.88
N ILE A 678 7.83 30.92 22.79
CA ILE A 678 7.64 29.46 22.79
C ILE A 678 6.17 29.13 23.01
N LYS A 679 5.51 29.76 23.99
CA LYS A 679 4.08 29.53 24.29
C LYS A 679 3.17 29.72 23.09
N GLN A 680 3.48 30.67 22.21
CA GLN A 680 2.68 30.87 21.01
C GLN A 680 2.72 29.65 20.09
N ASN A 681 3.91 29.17 19.77
CA ASN A 681 4.09 28.03 18.88
C ASN A 681 3.56 26.75 19.52
N THR A 682 3.65 26.63 20.86
CA THR A 682 3.00 25.55 21.61
C THR A 682 1.49 25.58 21.45
N TRP A 683 0.81 26.74 21.54
CA TRP A 683 -0.64 26.81 21.34
C TRP A 683 -1.08 26.40 19.93
N ILE A 684 -0.35 26.83 18.90
CA ILE A 684 -0.66 26.44 17.51
C ILE A 684 -0.43 24.92 17.34
N MET A 685 0.63 24.39 17.93
CA MET A 685 0.91 22.96 17.93
C MET A 685 -0.18 22.16 18.63
N LEU A 686 -0.63 22.59 19.82
CA LEU A 686 -1.69 21.90 20.55
C LEU A 686 -2.99 21.82 19.74
N VAL A 687 -3.40 22.92 19.11
CA VAL A 687 -4.60 22.94 18.26
C VAL A 687 -4.42 22.04 17.03
N GLY A 688 -3.28 22.13 16.35
CA GLY A 688 -2.99 21.32 15.18
C GLY A 688 -2.93 19.83 15.50
N MET A 689 -2.35 19.46 16.64
CA MET A 689 -2.28 18.09 17.12
C MET A 689 -3.66 17.55 17.51
N ILE A 690 -4.49 18.31 18.25
CA ILE A 690 -5.86 17.88 18.62
C ILE A 690 -6.70 17.57 17.39
N ILE A 691 -6.54 18.32 16.29
CA ILE A 691 -7.23 18.09 15.03
C ILE A 691 -6.55 16.99 14.21
N GLY A 692 -5.22 16.93 14.24
CA GLY A 692 -4.41 15.98 13.47
C GLY A 692 -4.55 14.54 13.94
N LEU A 693 -4.77 14.30 15.24
CA LEU A 693 -4.97 12.94 15.77
C LEU A 693 -6.19 12.24 15.14
N PRO A 694 -7.43 12.79 15.22
CA PRO A 694 -8.59 12.15 14.60
C PRO A 694 -8.51 12.15 13.07
N LEU A 695 -7.97 13.21 12.45
CA LEU A 695 -7.78 13.21 10.99
C LEU A 695 -6.78 12.17 10.51
N GLY A 696 -5.79 11.82 11.34
CA GLY A 696 -4.83 10.75 11.05
C GLY A 696 -5.52 9.40 11.00
N TYR A 697 -6.42 9.12 11.95
CA TYR A 697 -7.26 7.93 11.91
C TYR A 697 -8.18 7.90 10.68
N TYR A 698 -8.87 9.00 10.38
CA TYR A 698 -9.72 9.06 9.18
C TYR A 698 -8.93 8.85 7.90
N MET A 699 -7.70 9.36 7.81
CA MET A 699 -6.83 9.13 6.67
C MET A 699 -6.45 7.65 6.56
N LEU A 700 -6.05 7.02 7.66
CA LEU A 700 -5.70 5.59 7.70
C LEU A 700 -6.90 4.70 7.35
N SER A 701 -8.07 4.97 7.95
CA SER A 701 -9.32 4.28 7.67
C SER A 701 -9.71 4.43 6.20
N TYR A 702 -9.60 5.64 5.62
CA TYR A 702 -9.87 5.84 4.20
C TYR A 702 -8.93 5.03 3.32
N ILE A 703 -7.63 4.96 3.66
CA ILE A 703 -6.65 4.15 2.92
C ILE A 703 -7.07 2.67 2.97
N TYR A 704 -7.28 2.08 4.15
CA TYR A 704 -7.65 0.67 4.24
C TYR A 704 -9.01 0.34 3.62
N THR A 705 -10.03 1.17 3.78
CA THR A 705 -11.36 0.91 3.23
C THR A 705 -11.38 0.93 1.69
N ASN A 706 -10.54 1.75 1.05
CA ASN A 706 -10.53 1.87 -0.42
C ASN A 706 -9.40 1.10 -1.09
N ALA A 707 -8.29 0.85 -0.39
CA ALA A 707 -7.15 0.11 -0.93
C ALA A 707 -7.35 -1.40 -0.80
N LEU A 708 -7.96 -1.90 0.29
CA LEU A 708 -8.15 -3.34 0.46
C LEU A 708 -9.11 -3.91 -0.58
N ASN A 709 -8.56 -4.72 -1.49
CA ASN A 709 -9.29 -5.47 -2.51
C ASN A 709 -10.35 -6.41 -1.90
N GLU A 710 -11.20 -7.01 -2.74
CA GLU A 710 -12.31 -7.91 -2.36
C GLU A 710 -11.89 -9.12 -1.51
N THR A 711 -10.59 -9.44 -1.44
CA THR A 711 -10.04 -10.62 -0.78
C THR A 711 -9.86 -10.45 0.73
N TYR A 712 -9.48 -9.26 1.21
CA TYR A 712 -9.14 -9.04 2.64
C TYR A 712 -10.16 -8.16 3.34
N ASP A 713 -10.48 -8.43 4.60
CA ASP A 713 -11.45 -7.65 5.38
C ASP A 713 -11.00 -7.39 6.81
N PHE A 714 -10.17 -6.35 7.00
CA PHE A 714 -9.79 -5.90 8.33
C PHE A 714 -9.88 -4.38 8.46
N PRO A 715 -10.41 -3.86 9.59
CA PRO A 715 -10.56 -2.43 9.79
C PRO A 715 -9.22 -1.79 10.13
N ALA A 716 -9.09 -0.49 9.85
CA ALA A 716 -7.97 0.29 10.38
C ALA A 716 -8.09 0.40 11.91
N VAL A 717 -7.06 -0.06 12.61
CA VAL A 717 -6.94 0.01 14.06
C VAL A 717 -5.79 0.95 14.42
N VAL A 718 -6.04 1.82 15.40
CA VAL A 718 -5.00 2.66 16.00
C VAL A 718 -5.13 2.56 17.50
N GLU A 719 -4.12 1.96 18.13
CA GLU A 719 -4.07 1.82 19.56
C GLU A 719 -3.88 3.19 20.24
N TRP A 720 -4.39 3.29 21.47
CA TRP A 720 -4.21 4.49 22.27
C TRP A 720 -2.73 4.83 22.50
N ILE A 721 -1.84 3.83 22.55
CA ILE A 721 -0.40 4.03 22.72
C ILE A 721 0.24 4.68 21.48
N SER A 722 -0.26 4.36 20.28
CA SER A 722 0.20 4.96 19.03
C SER A 722 -0.18 6.43 18.91
N TYR A 723 -1.34 6.82 19.43
CA TYR A 723 -1.64 8.25 19.62
C TYR A 723 -0.67 8.92 20.59
N VAL A 724 -0.25 8.25 21.66
CA VAL A 724 0.76 8.78 22.60
C VAL A 724 2.10 8.96 21.89
N TYR A 725 2.56 8.00 21.07
CA TYR A 725 3.78 8.15 20.28
C TYR A 725 3.69 9.30 19.27
N ALA A 726 2.57 9.45 18.56
CA ALA A 726 2.35 10.57 17.65
C ALA A 726 2.36 11.93 18.38
N ILE A 727 1.78 12.01 19.58
CA ILE A 727 1.82 13.20 20.45
C ILE A 727 3.27 13.50 20.86
N ILE A 728 4.00 12.50 21.38
CA ILE A 728 5.39 12.66 21.82
C ILE A 728 6.27 13.12 20.65
N GLY A 729 6.13 12.49 19.48
CA GLY A 729 6.86 12.86 18.26
C GLY A 729 6.59 14.31 17.85
N THR A 730 5.31 14.70 17.78
CA THR A 730 4.89 16.07 17.43
C THR A 730 5.43 17.10 18.45
N VAL A 731 5.32 16.81 19.74
CA VAL A 731 5.81 17.66 20.82
C VAL A 731 7.33 17.78 20.78
N LEU A 732 8.05 16.69 20.53
CA LEU A 732 9.51 16.65 20.45
C LEU A 732 10.01 17.52 19.29
N VAL A 733 9.48 17.32 18.08
CA VAL A 733 9.82 18.14 16.90
C VAL A 733 9.56 19.62 17.20
N SER A 734 8.41 19.94 17.80
CA SER A 734 8.07 21.30 18.18
C SER A 734 8.98 21.89 19.24
N TYR A 735 9.32 21.13 20.28
CA TYR A 735 10.23 21.57 21.33
C TYR A 735 11.63 21.88 20.77
N VAL A 736 12.18 20.98 19.95
CA VAL A 736 13.51 21.15 19.35
C VAL A 736 13.53 22.39 18.45
N MET A 737 12.55 22.54 17.55
CA MET A 737 12.47 23.69 16.64
C MET A 737 12.30 25.02 17.40
N ASN A 738 11.42 25.05 18.40
CA ASN A 738 11.21 26.24 19.22
C ASN A 738 12.46 26.63 20.01
N LYS A 739 13.19 25.66 20.57
CA LYS A 739 14.44 25.91 21.30
C LYS A 739 15.53 26.45 20.38
N LEU A 740 15.65 25.94 19.16
CA LEU A 740 16.58 26.44 18.15
C LEU A 740 16.28 27.91 17.79
N LEU A 741 15.01 28.24 17.53
CA LEU A 741 14.60 29.58 17.12
C LEU A 741 14.66 30.59 18.26
N ALA A 742 14.31 30.19 19.48
CA ALA A 742 14.38 31.04 20.67
C ALA A 742 15.81 31.54 20.98
N ARG A 743 16.86 30.91 20.45
CA ARG A 743 18.25 31.42 20.57
C ARG A 743 18.41 32.79 19.92
N LYS A 744 17.68 33.09 18.83
CA LYS A 744 17.72 34.39 18.14
C LYS A 744 17.20 35.56 18.99
N ILE A 745 16.45 35.32 20.06
CA ILE A 745 15.96 36.39 20.97
C ILE A 745 17.11 37.10 21.70
N LYS A 746 18.24 36.41 21.91
CA LYS A 746 19.43 37.04 22.51
C LYS A 746 20.04 38.12 21.61
N THR A 747 19.88 38.02 20.29
CA THR A 747 20.51 38.93 19.32
C THR A 747 19.65 40.16 19.00
N ILE A 748 18.54 40.39 19.72
CA ILE A 748 17.67 41.55 19.50
C ILE A 748 18.36 42.82 20.02
N ASN A 749 18.58 43.77 19.12
CA ASN A 749 19.13 45.09 19.44
C ASN A 749 18.06 46.01 20.04
N MET A 750 18.24 46.43 21.29
CA MET A 750 17.30 47.32 22.01
C MET A 750 17.23 48.74 21.39
N VAL A 751 18.30 49.21 20.76
CA VAL A 751 18.38 50.55 20.14
C VAL A 751 17.44 50.66 18.93
N SER A 752 17.10 49.54 18.30
CA SER A 752 16.20 49.53 17.14
C SER A 752 14.77 49.97 17.47
N SER A 753 14.30 49.81 18.72
CA SER A 753 12.97 50.32 19.10
C SER A 753 12.94 51.80 19.42
N LEU A 754 14.09 52.41 19.74
CA LEU A 754 14.17 53.84 20.06
C LEU A 754 14.16 54.71 18.79
N LYS A 755 14.69 54.20 17.69
CA LYS A 755 14.79 54.91 16.39
C LYS A 755 13.49 54.98 15.57
N ALA A 756 12.42 54.30 15.98
CA ALA A 756 11.18 54.25 15.21
C ALA A 756 10.18 55.38 15.57
N ASN A 757 10.48 56.14 16.61
CA ASN A 757 9.70 57.30 17.08
C ASN A 757 10.36 58.65 16.72
N GLU A 758 11.49 58.63 16.01
CA GLU A 758 12.06 59.77 15.27
C GLU A 758 11.67 59.64 13.79
#